data_AF-A0A0Q5WFK1-F1
#
_entry.id   AF-A0A0Q5WFK1-F1
#
_cell.length_a   1.000
_cell.length_b   1.000
_cell.length_c   1.000
_cell.angle_alpha   90.00
_cell.angle_beta   90.00
_cell.angle_gamma   90.00
#
_symmetry.space_group_name_H-M   'P 1'
#
loop_
_entity.id
_entity.type
_entity.pdbx_description
1 polymer ?
#
loop_
_entity_poly.entity_id
_entity_poly.type
_entity_poly.pdbx_seq_one_letter_code
_entity_poly.pdbx_strand_id
1 'polypeptide(L)'
;MDAYKNSSQTISSLKYLGIDTVRDSLAAYGEAKPVLDAMAAAGIKFDFLTSGGLVAGGANSLSAYVEVLQAFQAAHPGSIISVEGLNEANIPGAYIGAFTMEAAAAFQRALYTAVKGATGLSDVAVLNLSISHDSLEAYTALGDLGQYSDYANAHAYPNTGSVIDRSMQNSMDLAGAASRGDPIIITETGYTTYTPARGIGASETAQAKLILNNLLNAYDNGSQQTYIYTLFDTPSSAFRGPMEVQFGVFHADGSPKLAASAIHNFTTILTAGDDGSAAPGTTINYSLSNAPSETHAIAMLKSGGVYDLVVWTDKIVWNATTGEDIVTAATEVTVDLGKVEALVYVYDPLTGLEPIAVYRNVQSIKIPLSDHALIIEVGASGPVTEPVTTVAPNLTMTAAELVARIDTLAGATGLQSIALSDSAVLKVSSIETMKHMIATYGALLSKVQGDVTFSVSFEQQTWRKVQTFDEAGNLLTRTEYGLSSGTVVSENKIFADGGFEYTAFGIKGKSYVTETQVVNAGGKLIDLIRKHADGTLDFRQTVNADGSKVYLSYDAKGALVSDVTVGVNGSRLALTYDPATSKLTQSKIEYSDGTFDVKNFVNGVLANETIKHADGTIDYTSFNKTGLSYTTEHQIIGAAGNILLIERLHADGTFDYKEVRHLDGSKEISSYDAAGKISTHVTLASDGSRTVETFLKDGTGNVRTDAYDSAVKLLLADIRHQDGSHAITVAANEQTFHGGTGNDTIQFGNTIKGVFDFDGGNDTLSSFNVTPGTQDRILLDANWATAMSDLHLQQSGNDTVISFDNGHSITLLGISVGSVGAGNFLFV
;
A
#
# COMPACT_ATOMS: atom_id res chain seq x y z
N MET A 1 26.29 16.73 -2.53
CA MET A 1 25.79 15.38 -2.85
C MET A 1 26.99 14.47 -2.71
N ASP A 2 26.84 13.31 -2.07
CA ASP A 2 27.97 12.38 -1.94
C ASP A 2 28.12 11.61 -3.25
N ALA A 3 29.24 11.79 -3.96
CA ALA A 3 29.46 11.24 -5.30
C ALA A 3 29.39 9.71 -5.31
N TYR A 4 29.82 9.05 -4.22
CA TYR A 4 29.82 7.60 -4.12
C TYR A 4 28.43 6.98 -3.95
N LYS A 5 27.40 7.79 -3.66
CA LYS A 5 26.01 7.31 -3.73
C LYS A 5 25.46 7.27 -5.15
N ASN A 6 26.18 7.87 -6.11
CA ASN A 6 25.76 8.00 -7.49
C ASN A 6 26.56 7.03 -8.37
N SER A 7 25.99 5.86 -8.66
CA SER A 7 26.68 4.86 -9.46
C SER A 7 26.92 5.34 -10.90
N SER A 8 26.01 6.12 -11.48
CA SER A 8 26.17 6.60 -12.88
C SER A 8 27.35 7.56 -13.02
N GLN A 9 27.49 8.52 -12.10
CA GLN A 9 28.67 9.40 -12.07
C GLN A 9 29.96 8.61 -11.78
N THR A 10 29.92 7.65 -10.85
CA THR A 10 31.08 6.82 -10.53
C THR A 10 31.54 6.00 -11.73
N ILE A 11 30.60 5.32 -12.41
CA ILE A 11 30.86 4.51 -13.60
C ILE A 11 31.38 5.37 -14.75
N SER A 12 30.79 6.54 -15.00
CA SER A 12 31.22 7.42 -16.09
C SER A 12 32.60 8.02 -15.83
N SER A 13 32.92 8.41 -14.59
CA SER A 13 34.26 8.85 -14.19
C SER A 13 35.31 7.75 -14.32
N LEU A 14 35.00 6.51 -13.90
CA LEU A 14 35.91 5.37 -14.07
C LEU A 14 36.15 5.03 -15.54
N LYS A 15 35.09 5.04 -16.36
CA LYS A 15 35.20 4.88 -17.82
C LYS A 15 36.05 5.99 -18.45
N TYR A 16 35.89 7.24 -18.00
CA TYR A 16 36.73 8.35 -18.45
C TYR A 16 38.21 8.08 -18.14
N LEU A 17 38.54 7.57 -16.96
CA LEU A 17 39.93 7.19 -16.64
C LEU A 17 40.43 5.94 -17.39
N GLY A 18 39.56 5.16 -18.03
CA GLY A 18 39.92 3.85 -18.58
C GLY A 18 40.19 2.79 -17.50
N ILE A 19 39.57 2.91 -16.34
CA ILE A 19 39.76 2.04 -15.17
C ILE A 19 38.46 1.27 -14.89
N ASP A 20 38.56 -0.02 -14.59
CA ASP A 20 37.41 -0.90 -14.29
C ASP A 20 37.48 -1.51 -12.89
N THR A 21 38.46 -1.13 -12.06
CA THR A 21 38.71 -1.77 -10.77
C THR A 21 38.73 -0.73 -9.65
N VAL A 22 38.05 -1.05 -8.55
CA VAL A 22 37.93 -0.18 -7.37
C VAL A 22 38.18 -0.96 -6.08
N ARG A 23 38.60 -0.24 -5.05
CA ARG A 23 38.69 -0.72 -3.68
C ARG A 23 37.58 -0.07 -2.86
N ASP A 24 36.76 -0.88 -2.20
CA ASP A 24 35.62 -0.38 -1.43
C ASP A 24 35.22 -1.35 -0.30
N SER A 25 34.23 -0.97 0.49
CA SER A 25 33.59 -1.82 1.49
C SER A 25 32.37 -2.54 0.92
N LEU A 26 32.23 -3.83 1.22
CA LEU A 26 31.05 -4.60 0.84
C LEU A 26 29.86 -4.24 1.75
N ALA A 27 28.73 -3.88 1.13
CA ALA A 27 27.46 -3.71 1.83
C ALA A 27 26.56 -4.93 1.59
N ALA A 28 26.01 -5.53 2.65
CA ALA A 28 25.01 -6.59 2.51
C ALA A 28 23.60 -6.02 2.25
N TYR A 29 23.33 -4.83 2.78
CA TYR A 29 22.02 -4.21 2.87
C TYR A 29 22.14 -2.68 2.77
N GLY A 30 21.01 -1.98 2.77
CA GLY A 30 20.93 -0.53 2.78
C GLY A 30 21.19 0.10 1.42
N GLU A 31 21.34 1.43 1.41
CA GLU A 31 21.44 2.25 0.19
C GLU A 31 22.71 1.97 -0.63
N ALA A 32 23.78 1.46 -0.02
CA ALA A 32 25.03 1.18 -0.71
C ALA A 32 24.97 -0.09 -1.56
N LYS A 33 24.19 -1.11 -1.16
CA LYS A 33 24.11 -2.40 -1.88
C LYS A 33 23.66 -2.25 -3.33
N PRO A 34 22.58 -1.53 -3.67
CA PRO A 34 22.20 -1.31 -5.07
C PRO A 34 23.22 -0.52 -5.89
N VAL A 35 24.03 0.34 -5.25
CA VAL A 35 25.11 1.08 -5.92
C VAL A 35 26.23 0.12 -6.32
N LEU A 36 26.68 -0.72 -5.39
CA LEU A 36 27.66 -1.78 -5.68
C LEU A 36 27.15 -2.74 -6.76
N ASP A 37 25.89 -3.16 -6.69
CA ASP A 37 25.27 -4.03 -7.70
C ASP A 37 25.26 -3.38 -9.09
N ALA A 38 24.96 -2.07 -9.16
CA ALA A 38 24.96 -1.34 -10.43
C ALA A 38 26.37 -1.18 -11.01
N MET A 39 27.37 -0.94 -10.15
CA MET A 39 28.78 -0.89 -10.55
C MET A 39 29.27 -2.25 -11.05
N ALA A 40 28.97 -3.34 -10.33
CA ALA A 40 29.30 -4.71 -10.74
C ALA A 40 28.67 -5.08 -12.09
N ALA A 41 27.37 -4.76 -12.28
CA ALA A 41 26.67 -4.96 -13.55
C ALA A 41 27.26 -4.14 -14.70
N ALA A 42 27.92 -3.01 -14.40
CA ALA A 42 28.65 -2.21 -15.39
C ALA A 42 30.08 -2.72 -15.67
N GLY A 43 30.46 -3.87 -15.09
CA GLY A 43 31.77 -4.50 -15.27
C GLY A 43 32.84 -4.02 -14.30
N ILE A 44 32.47 -3.22 -13.29
CA ILE A 44 33.43 -2.81 -12.25
C ILE A 44 33.79 -4.01 -11.36
N LYS A 45 35.08 -4.14 -11.09
CA LYS A 45 35.69 -5.17 -10.25
C LYS A 45 36.09 -4.57 -8.90
N PHE A 46 35.98 -5.39 -7.86
CA PHE A 46 36.13 -4.95 -6.48
C PHE A 46 37.24 -5.71 -5.77
N ASP A 47 38.13 -4.94 -5.16
CA ASP A 47 38.81 -5.32 -3.94
C ASP A 47 37.94 -4.91 -2.73
N PHE A 48 37.50 -5.89 -1.93
CA PHE A 48 36.67 -5.61 -0.77
C PHE A 48 37.48 -5.59 0.53
N LEU A 49 37.58 -4.39 1.12
CA LEU A 49 38.23 -4.16 2.39
C LEU A 49 37.42 -4.72 3.57
N THR A 50 38.09 -5.37 4.51
CA THR A 50 37.49 -5.80 5.78
C THR A 50 37.58 -4.72 6.86
N SER A 51 36.48 -4.54 7.62
CA SER A 51 36.41 -3.57 8.71
C SER A 51 36.78 -4.18 10.06
N GLY A 52 37.31 -3.36 10.99
CA GLY A 52 37.58 -3.79 12.37
C GLY A 52 36.33 -4.27 13.14
N GLY A 53 35.12 -3.86 12.70
CA GLY A 53 33.86 -4.38 13.23
C GLY A 53 33.69 -5.90 13.09
N LEU A 54 34.25 -6.48 12.02
CA LEU A 54 34.25 -7.94 11.83
C LEU A 54 35.09 -8.64 12.89
N VAL A 55 36.22 -8.05 13.27
CA VAL A 55 37.12 -8.59 14.30
C VAL A 55 36.42 -8.58 15.66
N ALA A 56 35.77 -7.46 16.01
CA ALA A 56 35.04 -7.31 17.28
C ALA A 56 33.89 -8.32 17.43
N GLY A 57 33.24 -8.71 16.33
CA GLY A 57 32.19 -9.73 16.31
C GLY A 57 32.67 -11.18 16.23
N GLY A 58 33.97 -11.40 16.03
CA GLY A 58 34.60 -12.71 16.01
C GLY A 58 34.11 -13.63 14.87
N ALA A 59 34.15 -14.95 15.12
CA ALA A 59 33.89 -15.96 14.10
C ALA A 59 32.49 -15.87 13.46
N ASN A 60 31.46 -15.49 14.23
CA ASN A 60 30.10 -15.36 13.70
C ASN A 60 30.00 -14.22 12.68
N SER A 61 30.62 -13.08 12.97
CA SER A 61 30.64 -11.94 12.04
C SER A 61 31.47 -12.24 10.79
N LEU A 62 32.59 -12.95 10.93
CA LEU A 62 33.36 -13.40 9.77
C LEU A 62 32.56 -14.39 8.90
N SER A 63 31.85 -15.35 9.50
CA SER A 63 30.97 -16.27 8.76
C SER A 63 29.87 -15.54 8.01
N ALA A 64 29.20 -14.59 8.66
CA ALA A 64 28.17 -13.77 8.01
C ALA A 64 28.74 -12.92 6.87
N TYR A 65 29.95 -12.38 7.02
CA TYR A 65 30.62 -11.63 5.96
C TYR A 65 30.95 -12.51 4.74
N VAL A 66 31.41 -13.74 4.97
CA VAL A 66 31.65 -14.71 3.89
C VAL A 66 30.36 -15.08 3.16
N GLU A 67 29.23 -15.25 3.87
CA GLU A 67 27.92 -15.47 3.23
C GLU A 67 27.51 -14.30 2.33
N VAL A 68 27.82 -13.06 2.73
CA VAL A 68 27.55 -11.86 1.90
C VAL A 68 28.46 -11.83 0.67
N LEU A 69 29.75 -12.17 0.80
CA LEU A 69 30.67 -12.31 -0.33
C LEU A 69 30.18 -13.38 -1.32
N GLN A 70 29.73 -14.54 -0.82
CA GLN A 70 29.18 -15.61 -1.67
C GLN A 70 27.92 -15.15 -2.41
N ALA A 71 27.01 -14.45 -1.72
CA ALA A 71 25.81 -13.91 -2.33
C ALA A 71 26.13 -12.86 -3.40
N PHE A 72 27.12 -12.00 -3.16
CA PHE A 72 27.55 -11.01 -4.14
C PHE A 72 28.23 -11.66 -5.34
N GLN A 73 29.15 -12.61 -5.13
CA GLN A 73 29.81 -13.37 -6.20
C GLN A 73 28.81 -14.18 -7.03
N ALA A 74 27.77 -14.74 -6.40
CA ALA A 74 26.72 -15.45 -7.11
C ALA A 74 25.84 -14.52 -7.96
N ALA A 75 25.58 -13.30 -7.48
CA ALA A 75 24.82 -12.29 -8.20
C ALA A 75 25.63 -11.64 -9.33
N HIS A 76 26.93 -11.45 -9.13
CA HIS A 76 27.86 -10.79 -10.06
C HIS A 76 29.16 -11.60 -10.22
N PRO A 77 29.12 -12.73 -10.95
CA PRO A 77 30.28 -13.59 -11.10
C PRO A 77 31.48 -12.86 -11.71
N GLY A 78 32.62 -12.94 -11.04
CA GLY A 78 33.88 -12.32 -11.49
C GLY A 78 34.05 -10.85 -11.11
N SER A 79 33.08 -10.25 -10.42
CA SER A 79 33.22 -8.87 -9.92
C SER A 79 34.05 -8.77 -8.65
N ILE A 80 34.21 -9.84 -7.86
CA ILE A 80 35.15 -9.86 -6.73
C ILE A 80 36.51 -10.35 -7.22
N ILE A 81 37.50 -9.46 -7.26
CA ILE A 81 38.88 -9.83 -7.62
C ILE A 81 39.72 -10.13 -6.38
N SER A 82 39.44 -9.45 -5.27
CA SER A 82 40.12 -9.70 -4.01
C SER A 82 39.30 -9.32 -2.79
N VAL A 83 39.70 -9.89 -1.65
CA VAL A 83 39.26 -9.51 -0.31
C VAL A 83 40.49 -9.09 0.48
N GLU A 84 40.50 -7.88 1.00
CA GLU A 84 41.64 -7.31 1.72
C GLU A 84 41.49 -7.48 3.23
N GLY A 85 42.62 -7.71 3.90
CA GLY A 85 42.74 -7.65 5.35
C GLY A 85 42.38 -6.28 5.94
N LEU A 86 42.72 -6.07 7.21
CA LEU A 86 42.39 -4.83 7.90
C LEU A 86 43.13 -3.62 7.31
N ASN A 87 42.43 -2.49 7.21
CA ASN A 87 43.03 -1.23 6.82
C ASN A 87 43.91 -0.68 7.95
N GLU A 88 45.17 -0.34 7.66
CA GLU A 88 46.06 0.41 8.55
C GLU A 88 46.01 -0.07 10.02
N ALA A 89 46.22 -1.37 10.23
CA ALA A 89 45.87 -2.05 11.49
C ALA A 89 46.59 -1.50 12.74
N ASN A 90 47.69 -0.76 12.57
CA ASN A 90 48.52 -0.21 13.64
C ASN A 90 48.04 1.13 14.22
N ILE A 91 47.06 1.80 13.61
CA ILE A 91 46.56 3.09 14.11
C ILE A 91 45.11 3.01 14.63
N PRO A 92 44.78 3.69 15.75
CA PRO A 92 43.41 3.78 16.22
C PRO A 92 42.59 4.69 15.28
N GLY A 93 41.75 4.09 14.43
CA GLY A 93 40.97 4.86 13.46
C GLY A 93 40.37 4.04 12.32
N ALA A 94 40.86 2.82 12.08
CA ALA A 94 40.42 1.91 11.03
C ALA A 94 39.05 1.23 11.23
N TYR A 95 38.08 1.95 11.81
CA TYR A 95 36.75 1.44 12.16
C TYR A 95 36.79 0.26 13.16
N ILE A 96 36.80 0.63 14.44
CA ILE A 96 36.45 -0.14 15.65
C ILE A 96 37.64 -0.81 16.37
N GLY A 97 38.22 -0.08 17.33
CA GLY A 97 39.07 -0.63 18.41
C GLY A 97 40.58 -0.57 18.16
N ALA A 98 41.36 -0.41 19.24
CA ALA A 98 42.81 -0.62 19.16
C ALA A 98 43.08 -2.12 19.09
N PHE A 99 43.59 -2.60 17.95
CA PHE A 99 44.07 -3.97 17.80
C PHE A 99 45.54 -4.06 18.17
N THR A 100 45.94 -5.15 18.81
CA THR A 100 47.36 -5.51 18.83
C THR A 100 47.72 -6.14 17.49
N MET A 101 48.99 -6.07 17.09
CA MET A 101 49.45 -6.68 15.83
C MET A 101 49.24 -8.20 15.81
N GLU A 102 49.28 -8.87 16.97
CA GLU A 102 48.99 -10.30 17.09
C GLU A 102 47.52 -10.60 16.82
N ALA A 103 46.59 -9.74 17.27
CA ALA A 103 45.17 -9.86 16.99
C ALA A 103 44.86 -9.63 15.51
N ALA A 104 45.52 -8.62 14.90
CA ALA A 104 45.41 -8.35 13.47
C ALA A 104 45.91 -9.54 12.62
N ALA A 105 47.08 -10.10 12.97
CA ALA A 105 47.61 -11.30 12.35
C ALA A 105 46.68 -12.51 12.52
N ALA A 106 46.05 -12.68 13.69
CA ALA A 106 45.10 -13.76 13.93
C ALA A 106 43.83 -13.62 13.08
N PHE A 107 43.36 -12.39 12.89
CA PHE A 107 42.23 -12.12 12.00
C PHE A 107 42.59 -12.39 10.53
N GLN A 108 43.76 -11.97 10.05
CA GLN A 108 44.21 -12.26 8.67
C GLN A 108 44.21 -13.77 8.39
N ARG A 109 44.74 -14.58 9.33
CA ARG A 109 44.73 -16.05 9.22
C ARG A 109 43.31 -16.61 9.10
N ALA A 110 42.39 -16.08 9.92
CA ALA A 110 40.99 -16.51 9.92
C ALA A 110 40.29 -16.10 8.62
N LEU A 111 40.50 -14.87 8.15
CA LEU A 111 39.95 -14.34 6.90
C LEU A 111 40.40 -15.19 5.71
N TYR A 112 41.71 -15.40 5.56
CA TYR A 112 42.26 -16.22 4.47
C TYR A 112 41.65 -17.63 4.46
N THR A 113 41.63 -18.29 5.63
CA THR A 113 41.08 -19.64 5.75
C THR A 113 39.59 -19.67 5.38
N ALA A 114 38.82 -18.66 5.81
CA ALA A 114 37.39 -18.59 5.56
C ALA A 114 37.08 -18.32 4.08
N VAL A 115 37.80 -17.39 3.43
CA VAL A 115 37.63 -17.08 2.00
C VAL A 115 38.06 -18.27 1.14
N LYS A 116 39.27 -18.82 1.37
CA LYS A 116 39.79 -19.95 0.59
C LYS A 116 38.99 -21.24 0.78
N GLY A 117 38.37 -21.42 1.95
CA GLY A 117 37.51 -22.57 2.25
C GLY A 117 36.06 -22.43 1.76
N ALA A 118 35.63 -21.23 1.35
CA ALA A 118 34.25 -20.97 0.98
C ALA A 118 33.97 -21.32 -0.49
N THR A 119 32.87 -22.05 -0.71
CA THR A 119 32.38 -22.38 -2.07
C THR A 119 32.18 -21.11 -2.89
N GLY A 120 32.78 -21.06 -4.09
CA GLY A 120 32.68 -19.93 -5.01
C GLY A 120 33.67 -18.79 -4.76
N LEU A 121 34.48 -18.85 -3.69
CA LEU A 121 35.45 -17.81 -3.33
C LEU A 121 36.91 -18.33 -3.28
N SER A 122 37.16 -19.63 -3.46
CA SER A 122 38.51 -20.20 -3.36
C SER A 122 39.54 -19.56 -4.30
N ASP A 123 39.07 -19.09 -5.47
CA ASP A 123 39.90 -18.45 -6.50
C ASP A 123 40.00 -16.92 -6.32
N VAL A 124 39.23 -16.34 -5.40
CA VAL A 124 39.32 -14.91 -5.06
C VAL A 124 40.62 -14.67 -4.30
N ALA A 125 41.37 -13.64 -4.69
CA ALA A 125 42.63 -13.31 -4.04
C ALA A 125 42.37 -12.75 -2.63
N VAL A 126 43.27 -13.02 -1.70
CA VAL A 126 43.23 -12.43 -0.36
C VAL A 126 44.46 -11.54 -0.20
N LEU A 127 44.24 -10.23 -0.17
CA LEU A 127 45.33 -9.28 0.08
C LEU A 127 45.64 -9.28 1.58
N ASN A 128 46.92 -9.16 1.92
CA ASN A 128 47.32 -8.96 3.30
C ASN A 128 46.76 -7.63 3.85
N LEU A 129 46.74 -7.49 5.17
CA LEU A 129 46.36 -6.23 5.81
C LEU A 129 47.42 -5.14 5.57
N SER A 130 47.02 -3.88 5.66
CA SER A 130 47.94 -2.76 5.50
C SER A 130 48.39 -2.16 6.84
N ILE A 131 49.55 -1.50 6.83
CA ILE A 131 50.15 -0.82 7.98
C ILE A 131 50.44 0.63 7.58
N SER A 132 50.00 1.57 8.43
CA SER A 132 50.21 3.00 8.23
C SER A 132 51.62 3.45 8.62
N HIS A 133 52.07 4.55 8.02
CA HIS A 133 53.32 5.27 8.33
C HIS A 133 54.62 4.47 8.19
N ASP A 134 54.65 3.43 7.34
CA ASP A 134 55.85 2.62 7.08
C ASP A 134 56.52 2.11 8.38
N SER A 135 55.71 1.76 9.39
CA SER A 135 56.21 1.41 10.72
C SER A 135 56.90 0.04 10.73
N LEU A 136 58.23 0.03 10.69
CA LEU A 136 59.04 -1.19 10.80
C LEU A 136 58.73 -1.98 12.09
N GLU A 137 58.45 -1.29 13.20
CA GLU A 137 58.07 -1.93 14.46
C GLU A 137 56.74 -2.68 14.33
N ALA A 138 55.72 -2.06 13.70
CA ALA A 138 54.43 -2.70 13.49
C ALA A 138 54.53 -3.90 12.53
N TYR A 139 55.26 -3.78 11.42
CA TYR A 139 55.51 -4.90 10.51
C TYR A 139 56.28 -6.04 11.20
N THR A 140 57.27 -5.72 12.04
CA THR A 140 58.01 -6.73 12.81
C THR A 140 57.09 -7.46 13.82
N ALA A 141 56.19 -6.72 14.48
CA ALA A 141 55.23 -7.29 15.41
C ALA A 141 54.11 -8.08 14.72
N LEU A 142 53.73 -7.71 13.50
CA LEU A 142 52.77 -8.44 12.66
C LEU A 142 53.32 -9.82 12.26
N GLY A 143 54.61 -9.86 11.93
CA GLY A 143 55.29 -11.06 11.46
C GLY A 143 54.96 -11.39 10.00
N ASP A 144 55.43 -12.56 9.56
CA ASP A 144 55.27 -13.05 8.19
C ASP A 144 53.94 -13.78 8.02
N LEU A 145 53.09 -13.27 7.13
CA LEU A 145 51.74 -13.77 6.84
C LEU A 145 51.60 -14.32 5.42
N GLY A 146 52.68 -14.54 4.67
CA GLY A 146 52.61 -15.00 3.27
C GLY A 146 51.93 -16.36 3.04
N GLN A 147 51.70 -17.16 4.10
CA GLN A 147 50.86 -18.37 4.02
C GLN A 147 49.34 -18.10 4.10
N TYR A 148 48.96 -16.86 4.40
CA TYR A 148 47.61 -16.40 4.70
C TYR A 148 47.26 -15.12 3.91
N SER A 149 47.87 -14.98 2.75
CA SER A 149 47.66 -13.95 1.74
C SER A 149 48.08 -14.52 0.39
N ASP A 150 47.62 -13.89 -0.69
CA ASP A 150 48.12 -14.13 -2.04
C ASP A 150 48.95 -12.94 -2.56
N TYR A 151 48.84 -11.79 -1.89
CA TYR A 151 49.58 -10.56 -2.17
C TYR A 151 49.98 -9.86 -0.88
N ALA A 152 51.21 -9.36 -0.83
CA ALA A 152 51.60 -8.34 0.13
C ALA A 152 50.85 -7.03 -0.18
N ASN A 153 50.58 -6.23 0.85
CA ASN A 153 49.79 -5.02 0.70
C ASN A 153 50.48 -3.82 1.37
N ALA A 154 50.65 -2.73 0.63
CA ALA A 154 51.23 -1.49 1.10
C ALA A 154 50.28 -0.30 0.94
N HIS A 155 50.28 0.61 1.92
CA HIS A 155 49.79 1.98 1.76
C HIS A 155 51.00 2.90 1.56
N ALA A 156 51.33 3.21 0.31
CA ALA A 156 52.55 3.94 -0.04
C ALA A 156 52.24 5.42 -0.27
N TYR A 157 52.58 6.30 0.68
CA TYR A 157 52.41 7.75 0.55
C TYR A 157 53.76 8.50 0.53
N PRO A 158 54.49 8.51 -0.61
CA PRO A 158 55.74 9.24 -0.74
C PRO A 158 55.55 10.74 -0.46
N ASN A 159 56.48 11.34 0.27
CA ASN A 159 56.39 12.75 0.64
C ASN A 159 56.62 13.67 -0.58
N THR A 160 55.80 14.71 -0.74
CA THR A 160 55.89 15.68 -1.87
C THR A 160 57.23 16.42 -1.94
N GLY A 161 57.96 16.50 -0.83
CA GLY A 161 59.31 17.08 -0.76
C GLY A 161 60.44 16.05 -0.90
N SER A 162 60.15 14.83 -1.34
CA SER A 162 61.13 13.74 -1.50
C SER A 162 61.08 13.12 -2.89
N VAL A 163 62.14 12.38 -3.24
CA VAL A 163 62.22 11.53 -4.43
C VAL A 163 61.28 10.33 -4.21
N ILE A 164 60.36 10.10 -5.14
CA ILE A 164 59.17 9.25 -4.95
C ILE A 164 59.54 7.78 -4.89
N ASP A 165 60.34 7.32 -5.85
CA ASP A 165 60.68 5.92 -6.10
C ASP A 165 61.30 5.27 -4.87
N ARG A 166 62.27 5.94 -4.24
CA ARG A 166 62.94 5.43 -3.05
C ARG A 166 61.99 5.25 -1.86
N SER A 167 61.04 6.18 -1.69
CA SER A 167 60.05 6.08 -0.63
C SER A 167 59.08 4.93 -0.91
N MET A 168 58.68 4.77 -2.18
CA MET A 168 57.77 3.71 -2.60
C MET A 168 58.38 2.32 -2.45
N GLN A 169 59.64 2.14 -2.87
CA GLN A 169 60.41 0.91 -2.64
C GLN A 169 60.44 0.55 -1.15
N ASN A 170 60.67 1.53 -0.28
CA ASN A 170 60.69 1.27 1.17
C ASN A 170 59.33 0.77 1.70
N SER A 171 58.22 1.40 1.30
CA SER A 171 56.87 0.94 1.68
C SER A 171 56.59 -0.48 1.17
N MET A 172 56.97 -0.77 -0.08
CA MET A 172 56.80 -2.09 -0.70
C MET A 172 57.68 -3.16 -0.02
N ASP A 173 58.95 -2.86 0.27
CA ASP A 173 59.88 -3.76 0.95
C ASP A 173 59.37 -4.14 2.35
N LEU A 174 58.82 -3.19 3.09
CA LEU A 174 58.23 -3.42 4.41
C LEU A 174 57.00 -4.34 4.33
N ALA A 175 56.10 -4.09 3.38
CA ALA A 175 54.93 -4.95 3.15
C ALA A 175 55.35 -6.37 2.72
N GLY A 176 56.30 -6.48 1.78
CA GLY A 176 56.84 -7.75 1.31
C GLY A 176 57.54 -8.55 2.42
N ALA A 177 58.16 -7.88 3.39
CA ALA A 177 58.74 -8.54 4.56
C ALA A 177 57.70 -9.21 5.47
N ALA A 178 56.47 -8.70 5.49
CA ALA A 178 55.33 -9.27 6.22
C ALA A 178 54.50 -10.26 5.39
N SER A 179 54.90 -10.53 4.14
CA SER A 179 54.22 -11.44 3.22
C SER A 179 55.23 -12.12 2.29
N ARG A 180 56.16 -12.90 2.85
CA ARG A 180 57.33 -13.33 2.08
C ARG A 180 56.97 -14.29 0.95
N GLY A 181 57.41 -13.94 -0.26
CA GLY A 181 57.20 -14.75 -1.47
C GLY A 181 55.96 -14.35 -2.27
N ASP A 182 55.10 -13.51 -1.70
CA ASP A 182 53.93 -12.99 -2.40
C ASP A 182 54.32 -11.80 -3.30
N PRO A 183 53.67 -11.64 -4.47
CA PRO A 183 53.68 -10.38 -5.20
C PRO A 183 53.09 -9.23 -4.37
N ILE A 184 53.40 -7.99 -4.73
CA ILE A 184 52.98 -6.80 -3.98
C ILE A 184 51.87 -6.06 -4.71
N ILE A 185 50.88 -5.56 -3.96
CA ILE A 185 49.86 -4.60 -4.38
C ILE A 185 49.92 -3.37 -3.47
N ILE A 186 49.58 -2.20 -4.03
CA ILE A 186 49.44 -0.95 -3.27
C ILE A 186 47.96 -0.59 -3.25
N THR A 187 47.27 -0.84 -2.12
CA THR A 187 45.82 -0.55 -2.01
C THR A 187 45.49 0.90 -1.71
N GLU A 188 46.46 1.73 -1.32
CA GLU A 188 46.30 3.17 -1.22
C GLU A 188 47.61 3.94 -1.52
N THR A 189 47.52 4.95 -2.39
CA THR A 189 48.52 5.99 -2.58
C THR A 189 47.86 7.27 -3.12
N GLY A 190 48.39 8.46 -2.86
CA GLY A 190 47.84 9.68 -3.43
C GLY A 190 48.29 10.97 -2.77
N TYR A 191 47.72 12.08 -3.26
CA TYR A 191 48.05 13.44 -2.82
C TYR A 191 46.77 14.27 -2.75
N THR A 192 46.69 15.15 -1.75
CA THR A 192 45.55 16.06 -1.56
C THR A 192 45.83 17.41 -2.20
N THR A 193 44.82 18.01 -2.83
CA THR A 193 44.90 19.39 -3.34
C THR A 193 44.74 20.44 -2.23
N TYR A 194 44.63 20.00 -0.97
CA TYR A 194 44.75 20.87 0.19
C TYR A 194 46.24 21.18 0.47
N THR A 195 46.76 22.22 -0.17
CA THR A 195 48.19 22.59 -0.10
C THR A 195 48.80 22.75 1.29
N PRO A 196 48.06 23.10 2.38
CA PRO A 196 48.65 23.14 3.72
C PRO A 196 48.92 21.76 4.34
N ALA A 197 48.44 20.65 3.74
CA ALA A 197 48.71 19.31 4.23
C ALA A 197 50.22 19.00 4.16
N ARG A 198 50.83 18.76 5.32
CA ARG A 198 52.27 18.48 5.39
C ARG A 198 52.60 17.15 4.74
N GLY A 199 53.54 17.17 3.79
CA GLY A 199 54.11 15.99 3.16
C GLY A 199 53.26 15.37 2.04
N ILE A 200 51.98 15.69 1.94
CA ILE A 200 51.06 15.11 0.93
C ILE A 200 50.18 16.14 0.23
N GLY A 201 50.24 17.41 0.64
CA GLY A 201 49.54 18.52 -0.01
C GLY A 201 50.29 18.99 -1.26
N ALA A 202 49.54 19.26 -2.33
CA ALA A 202 50.06 19.68 -3.64
C ALA A 202 49.05 20.61 -4.37
N SER A 203 49.48 21.31 -5.42
CA SER A 203 48.56 21.89 -6.41
C SER A 203 47.92 20.78 -7.28
N GLU A 204 46.91 21.09 -8.08
CA GLU A 204 46.41 20.12 -9.08
C GLU A 204 47.46 19.72 -10.11
N THR A 205 48.33 20.66 -10.52
CA THR A 205 49.43 20.39 -11.45
C THR A 205 50.42 19.39 -10.86
N ALA A 206 50.86 19.63 -9.61
CA ALA A 206 51.75 18.73 -8.91
C ALA A 206 51.06 17.39 -8.62
N GLN A 207 49.78 17.38 -8.21
CA GLN A 207 49.01 16.15 -8.02
C GLN A 207 49.00 15.28 -9.29
N ALA A 208 48.77 15.87 -10.47
CA ALA A 208 48.78 15.15 -11.75
C ALA A 208 50.14 14.50 -12.05
N LYS A 209 51.23 15.26 -11.90
CA LYS A 209 52.61 14.75 -12.09
C LYS A 209 52.93 13.61 -11.12
N LEU A 210 52.65 13.83 -9.84
CA LEU A 210 52.98 12.90 -8.77
C LEU A 210 52.19 11.59 -8.90
N ILE A 211 50.91 11.64 -9.27
CA ILE A 211 50.10 10.42 -9.46
C ILE A 211 50.62 9.58 -10.63
N LEU A 212 50.95 10.19 -11.79
CA LEU A 212 51.53 9.44 -12.90
C LEU A 212 52.88 8.80 -12.52
N ASN A 213 53.73 9.55 -11.79
CA ASN A 213 54.99 9.00 -11.29
C ASN A 213 54.76 7.88 -10.26
N ASN A 214 53.77 7.99 -9.37
CA ASN A 214 53.44 6.92 -8.43
C ASN A 214 53.02 5.64 -9.17
N LEU A 215 52.19 5.74 -10.21
CA LEU A 215 51.78 4.58 -11.00
C LEU A 215 52.97 3.93 -11.71
N LEU A 216 53.81 4.73 -12.36
CA LEU A 216 54.98 4.24 -13.11
C LEU A 216 56.04 3.64 -12.18
N ASN A 217 56.39 4.32 -11.09
CA ASN A 217 57.36 3.82 -10.12
C ASN A 217 56.83 2.58 -9.40
N ALA A 218 55.54 2.52 -9.05
CA ALA A 218 54.96 1.32 -8.45
C ALA A 218 55.09 0.11 -9.40
N TYR A 219 54.78 0.31 -10.68
CA TYR A 219 54.89 -0.74 -11.69
C TYR A 219 56.36 -1.16 -11.92
N ASP A 220 57.28 -0.21 -12.04
CA ASP A 220 58.73 -0.46 -12.22
C ASP A 220 59.31 -1.21 -11.01
N ASN A 221 58.80 -0.95 -9.81
CA ASN A 221 59.15 -1.66 -8.57
C ASN A 221 58.43 -3.01 -8.39
N GLY A 222 57.59 -3.43 -9.35
CA GLY A 222 56.95 -4.75 -9.37
C GLY A 222 55.57 -4.84 -8.71
N SER A 223 54.92 -3.71 -8.40
CA SER A 223 53.53 -3.70 -7.97
C SER A 223 52.65 -4.29 -9.07
N GLN A 224 51.81 -5.26 -8.71
CA GLN A 224 50.86 -5.89 -9.65
C GLN A 224 49.62 -5.04 -9.87
N GLN A 225 49.28 -4.18 -8.90
CA GLN A 225 48.16 -3.27 -8.97
C GLN A 225 48.34 -2.12 -7.98
N THR A 226 47.92 -0.91 -8.37
CA THR A 226 48.04 0.30 -7.55
C THR A 226 46.72 1.06 -7.55
N TYR A 227 46.19 1.35 -6.37
CA TYR A 227 44.94 2.06 -6.15
C TYR A 227 45.20 3.50 -5.71
N ILE A 228 44.60 4.45 -6.42
CA ILE A 228 44.71 5.88 -6.12
C ILE A 228 43.65 6.28 -5.10
N TYR A 229 44.07 6.83 -3.97
CA TYR A 229 43.18 7.47 -3.01
C TYR A 229 43.07 8.97 -3.36
N THR A 230 41.95 9.45 -3.91
CA THR A 230 40.70 8.71 -4.19
C THR A 230 40.02 9.22 -5.47
N LEU A 231 38.89 8.63 -5.88
CA LEU A 231 38.20 8.99 -7.12
C LEU A 231 37.64 10.42 -7.05
N PHE A 232 36.83 10.72 -6.04
CA PHE A 232 36.17 12.03 -5.88
C PHE A 232 36.61 12.78 -4.62
N ASP A 233 36.65 14.11 -4.71
CA ASP A 233 36.63 14.96 -3.53
C ASP A 233 35.38 14.63 -2.71
N THR A 234 35.57 14.50 -1.40
CA THR A 234 34.56 13.94 -0.49
C THR A 234 34.19 14.94 0.60
N PRO A 235 33.26 15.89 0.34
CA PRO A 235 32.82 16.88 1.33
C PRO A 235 32.29 16.27 2.63
N SER A 236 31.73 15.06 2.57
CA SER A 236 31.27 14.30 3.74
C SER A 236 32.40 13.92 4.70
N SER A 237 33.67 13.92 4.25
CA SER A 237 34.86 13.64 5.08
C SER A 237 35.40 14.86 5.84
N ALA A 238 34.74 16.03 5.76
CA ALA A 238 35.21 17.26 6.39
C ALA A 238 35.43 17.15 7.92
N PHE A 239 34.71 16.25 8.60
CA PHE A 239 34.89 15.99 10.04
C PHE A 239 36.26 15.39 10.39
N ARG A 240 36.95 14.77 9.42
CA ARG A 240 38.33 14.26 9.55
C ARG A 240 39.39 15.32 9.25
N GLY A 241 38.97 16.51 8.79
CA GLY A 241 39.84 17.61 8.41
C GLY A 241 39.78 17.94 6.92
N PRO A 242 40.25 19.14 6.51
CA PRO A 242 40.14 19.63 5.13
C PRO A 242 40.96 18.82 4.13
N MET A 243 42.07 18.20 4.56
CA MET A 243 42.91 17.37 3.68
C MET A 243 42.14 16.16 3.11
N GLU A 244 41.27 15.55 3.93
CA GLU A 244 40.48 14.37 3.58
C GLU A 244 39.37 14.67 2.58
N VAL A 245 38.99 15.94 2.42
CA VAL A 245 37.99 16.36 1.43
C VAL A 245 38.58 16.42 0.02
N GLN A 246 39.88 16.70 -0.10
CA GLN A 246 40.50 17.17 -1.35
C GLN A 246 41.47 16.17 -1.99
N PHE A 247 41.35 14.87 -1.69
CA PHE A 247 42.15 13.80 -2.30
C PHE A 247 41.68 13.35 -3.68
N GLY A 248 40.48 13.75 -4.09
CA GLY A 248 39.91 13.30 -5.36
C GLY A 248 40.79 13.65 -6.54
N VAL A 249 40.85 12.76 -7.54
CA VAL A 249 41.28 13.11 -8.90
C VAL A 249 40.15 13.79 -9.70
N PHE A 250 38.91 13.66 -9.23
CA PHE A 250 37.75 14.46 -9.64
C PHE A 250 37.31 15.38 -8.50
N HIS A 251 36.69 16.50 -8.86
CA HIS A 251 35.89 17.27 -7.91
C HIS A 251 34.64 16.50 -7.49
N ALA A 252 33.97 16.94 -6.41
CA ALA A 252 32.81 16.26 -5.85
C ALA A 252 31.60 16.20 -6.81
N ASP A 253 31.53 17.11 -7.79
CA ASP A 253 30.49 17.13 -8.83
C ASP A 253 30.81 16.24 -10.04
N GLY A 254 31.96 15.58 -10.05
CA GLY A 254 32.41 14.70 -11.13
C GLY A 254 33.17 15.41 -12.25
N SER A 255 33.41 16.71 -12.15
CA SER A 255 34.31 17.39 -13.09
C SER A 255 35.77 16.94 -12.86
N PRO A 256 36.54 16.65 -13.92
CA PRO A 256 37.90 16.14 -13.80
C PRO A 256 38.85 17.25 -13.30
N LYS A 257 39.69 16.93 -12.32
CA LYS A 257 40.89 17.74 -12.04
C LYS A 257 41.97 17.43 -13.05
N LEU A 258 43.06 18.19 -13.02
CA LEU A 258 44.23 17.93 -13.88
C LEU A 258 44.76 16.49 -13.74
N ALA A 259 44.68 15.88 -12.56
CA ALA A 259 45.08 14.49 -12.35
C ALA A 259 44.17 13.49 -13.10
N ALA A 260 42.85 13.67 -13.09
CA ALA A 260 41.95 12.81 -13.85
C ALA A 260 42.18 12.95 -15.36
N SER A 261 42.36 14.17 -15.86
CA SER A 261 42.70 14.41 -17.27
C SER A 261 44.02 13.75 -17.66
N ALA A 262 45.04 13.86 -16.81
CA ALA A 262 46.35 13.24 -17.04
C ALA A 262 46.29 11.71 -17.08
N ILE A 263 45.56 11.09 -16.16
CA ILE A 263 45.33 9.63 -16.16
C ILE A 263 44.57 9.22 -17.41
N HIS A 264 43.48 9.91 -17.76
CA HIS A 264 42.69 9.64 -18.96
C HIS A 264 43.56 9.70 -20.23
N ASN A 265 44.37 10.75 -20.39
CA ASN A 265 45.26 10.86 -21.54
C ASN A 265 46.27 9.72 -21.56
N PHE A 266 46.90 9.44 -20.41
CA PHE A 266 47.89 8.39 -20.26
C PHE A 266 47.32 7.02 -20.64
N THR A 267 46.18 6.62 -20.07
CA THR A 267 45.55 5.32 -20.35
C THR A 267 45.03 5.23 -21.78
N THR A 268 44.46 6.31 -22.33
CA THR A 268 43.96 6.34 -23.70
C THR A 268 45.08 6.17 -24.72
N ILE A 269 46.23 6.84 -24.51
CA ILE A 269 47.40 6.67 -25.39
C ILE A 269 47.94 5.24 -25.32
N LEU A 270 48.13 4.70 -24.10
CA LEU A 270 48.70 3.36 -23.92
C LEU A 270 47.81 2.24 -24.46
N THR A 271 46.50 2.42 -24.50
CA THR A 271 45.55 1.40 -24.99
C THR A 271 45.18 1.60 -26.46
N ALA A 272 45.55 2.73 -27.08
CA ALA A 272 45.20 3.04 -28.46
C ALA A 272 45.73 1.97 -29.43
N GLY A 273 44.80 1.36 -30.18
CA GLY A 273 45.10 0.35 -31.20
C GLY A 273 45.54 -1.01 -30.65
N ASP A 274 45.53 -1.20 -29.32
CA ASP A 274 45.84 -2.49 -28.72
C ASP A 274 44.57 -3.34 -28.54
N ASP A 275 44.57 -4.55 -29.10
CA ASP A 275 43.49 -5.53 -28.93
C ASP A 275 43.90 -6.69 -27.98
N GLY A 276 45.05 -6.56 -27.32
CA GLY A 276 45.61 -7.54 -26.41
C GLY A 276 46.32 -8.72 -27.11
N SER A 277 46.47 -8.69 -28.44
CA SER A 277 47.19 -9.74 -29.20
C SER A 277 48.71 -9.55 -29.24
N ALA A 278 49.25 -8.53 -28.54
CA ALA A 278 50.68 -8.28 -28.44
C ALA A 278 51.45 -9.54 -27.98
N ALA A 279 52.50 -9.92 -28.71
CA ALA A 279 53.29 -11.11 -28.41
C ALA A 279 54.14 -10.90 -27.15
N PRO A 280 53.88 -11.61 -26.03
CA PRO A 280 54.63 -11.43 -24.79
C PRO A 280 56.11 -11.74 -24.98
N GLY A 281 56.99 -11.00 -24.28
CA GLY A 281 58.43 -11.24 -24.29
C GLY A 281 59.18 -10.73 -25.52
N THR A 282 58.52 -9.98 -26.41
CA THR A 282 59.20 -9.31 -27.53
C THR A 282 60.12 -8.21 -27.00
N THR A 283 61.42 -8.29 -27.30
CA THR A 283 62.38 -7.26 -26.91
C THR A 283 62.30 -6.06 -27.85
N ILE A 284 62.06 -4.87 -27.28
CA ILE A 284 62.09 -3.58 -27.98
C ILE A 284 63.49 -2.98 -27.76
N ASN A 285 64.25 -2.80 -28.84
CA ASN A 285 65.59 -2.21 -28.75
C ASN A 285 65.51 -0.69 -28.84
N TYR A 286 66.02 0.01 -27.84
CA TYR A 286 66.22 1.46 -27.86
C TYR A 286 67.43 1.84 -27.01
N SER A 287 67.95 3.06 -27.18
CA SER A 287 68.90 3.64 -26.24
C SER A 287 68.62 5.12 -25.99
N LEU A 288 68.89 5.56 -24.76
CA LEU A 288 68.77 6.96 -24.35
C LEU A 288 70.17 7.54 -24.16
N SER A 289 70.42 8.71 -24.76
CA SER A 289 71.66 9.47 -24.55
C SER A 289 71.35 10.90 -24.13
N ASN A 290 72.24 11.49 -23.33
CA ASN A 290 72.01 12.75 -22.63
C ASN A 290 70.79 12.71 -21.67
N ALA A 291 70.37 11.52 -21.24
CA ALA A 291 69.33 11.34 -20.24
C ALA A 291 69.87 11.68 -18.83
N PRO A 292 69.11 12.43 -18.00
CA PRO A 292 69.42 12.59 -16.58
C PRO A 292 69.59 11.23 -15.87
N SER A 293 70.40 11.18 -14.81
CA SER A 293 70.67 9.94 -14.05
C SER A 293 69.43 9.31 -13.41
N GLU A 294 68.44 10.13 -13.11
CA GLU A 294 67.14 9.80 -12.52
C GLU A 294 66.07 9.43 -13.57
N THR A 295 66.50 9.13 -14.81
CA THR A 295 65.59 8.74 -15.89
C THR A 295 65.22 7.28 -15.78
N HIS A 296 63.92 7.00 -15.86
CA HIS A 296 63.35 5.68 -16.03
C HIS A 296 62.75 5.56 -17.43
N ALA A 297 62.65 4.33 -17.93
CA ALA A 297 62.03 4.05 -19.21
C ALA A 297 61.43 2.65 -19.27
N ILE A 298 60.20 2.53 -19.76
CA ILE A 298 59.51 1.27 -19.98
C ILE A 298 59.03 1.21 -21.42
N ALA A 299 59.31 0.09 -22.10
CA ALA A 299 58.79 -0.20 -23.42
C ALA A 299 57.66 -1.23 -23.34
N MET A 300 56.50 -0.90 -23.93
CA MET A 300 55.28 -1.73 -23.93
C MET A 300 54.89 -2.05 -25.36
N LEU A 301 54.85 -3.34 -25.70
CA LEU A 301 54.38 -3.79 -27.01
C LEU A 301 52.86 -3.79 -27.06
N LYS A 302 52.31 -3.24 -28.14
CA LYS A 302 50.90 -3.27 -28.50
C LYS A 302 50.67 -4.17 -29.71
N SER A 303 49.41 -4.39 -30.01
CA SER A 303 48.95 -5.15 -31.18
C SER A 303 49.47 -4.59 -32.50
N GLY A 304 49.66 -5.46 -33.49
CA GLY A 304 50.19 -5.05 -34.80
C GLY A 304 51.66 -4.63 -34.83
N GLY A 305 52.40 -4.79 -33.73
CA GLY A 305 53.83 -4.43 -33.65
C GLY A 305 54.08 -2.95 -33.32
N VAL A 306 53.04 -2.19 -32.99
CA VAL A 306 53.13 -0.85 -32.41
C VAL A 306 53.70 -0.98 -31.00
N TYR A 307 54.49 -0.03 -30.54
CA TYR A 307 54.93 -0.02 -29.15
C TYR A 307 55.03 1.40 -28.59
N ASP A 308 54.83 1.51 -27.29
CA ASP A 308 55.02 2.74 -26.53
C ASP A 308 56.30 2.65 -25.70
N LEU A 309 57.14 3.69 -25.81
CA LEU A 309 58.27 3.90 -24.91
C LEU A 309 57.92 5.07 -23.99
N VAL A 310 57.60 4.76 -22.73
CA VAL A 310 57.34 5.76 -21.68
C VAL A 310 58.64 6.12 -21.01
N VAL A 311 58.99 7.41 -21.00
CA VAL A 311 60.22 7.93 -20.39
C VAL A 311 59.87 9.00 -19.38
N TRP A 312 60.33 8.88 -18.14
CA TRP A 312 60.05 9.83 -17.06
C TRP A 312 61.26 10.03 -16.16
N THR A 313 61.21 11.05 -15.31
CA THR A 313 62.24 11.30 -14.28
C THR A 313 61.59 11.37 -12.90
N ASP A 314 62.30 10.87 -11.90
CA ASP A 314 61.86 11.01 -10.51
C ASP A 314 62.43 12.29 -9.89
N LYS A 315 61.62 13.36 -9.91
CA LYS A 315 62.00 14.69 -9.43
C LYS A 315 60.97 15.24 -8.45
N ILE A 316 61.46 16.09 -7.53
CA ILE A 316 60.61 16.85 -6.62
C ILE A 316 59.92 17.96 -7.44
N VAL A 317 58.60 17.92 -7.50
CA VAL A 317 57.77 18.87 -8.28
C VAL A 317 57.03 19.89 -7.43
N TRP A 318 57.07 19.77 -6.10
CA TRP A 318 56.34 20.64 -5.19
C TRP A 318 57.21 21.15 -4.04
N ASN A 319 57.14 22.45 -3.77
CA ASN A 319 57.78 23.03 -2.60
C ASN A 319 56.76 23.20 -1.47
N ALA A 320 56.73 22.24 -0.55
CA ALA A 320 55.82 22.26 0.61
C ALA A 320 56.07 23.42 1.60
N THR A 321 57.19 24.13 1.50
CA THR A 321 57.47 25.31 2.36
C THR A 321 56.86 26.57 1.80
N THR A 322 56.95 26.79 0.49
CA THR A 322 56.39 27.98 -0.19
C THR A 322 54.95 27.76 -0.65
N GLY A 323 54.53 26.51 -0.84
CA GLY A 323 53.23 26.16 -1.40
C GLY A 323 53.17 26.42 -2.90
N GLU A 324 54.28 26.21 -3.62
CA GLU A 324 54.41 26.50 -5.05
C GLU A 324 54.97 25.29 -5.82
N ASP A 325 54.56 25.18 -7.10
CA ASP A 325 55.10 24.20 -8.04
C ASP A 325 56.58 24.51 -8.33
N ILE A 326 57.40 23.46 -8.40
CA ILE A 326 58.79 23.57 -8.83
C ILE A 326 58.85 23.49 -10.36
N VAL A 327 59.39 24.54 -10.98
CA VAL A 327 59.61 24.57 -12.43
C VAL A 327 60.92 23.85 -12.76
N THR A 328 60.82 22.68 -13.37
CA THR A 328 61.97 21.89 -13.80
C THR A 328 62.32 22.20 -15.26
N ALA A 329 63.58 22.57 -15.53
CA ALA A 329 64.06 22.74 -16.89
C ALA A 329 64.10 21.40 -17.64
N ALA A 330 63.60 21.38 -18.87
CA ALA A 330 63.67 20.20 -19.74
C ALA A 330 65.12 19.93 -20.19
N THR A 331 65.51 18.66 -20.16
CA THR A 331 66.75 18.16 -20.77
C THR A 331 66.41 17.55 -22.12
N GLU A 332 67.15 17.95 -23.17
CA GLU A 332 66.98 17.35 -24.49
C GLU A 332 67.62 15.95 -24.52
N VAL A 333 66.80 14.92 -24.41
CA VAL A 333 67.23 13.52 -24.43
C VAL A 333 67.12 12.98 -25.85
N THR A 334 68.18 12.32 -26.33
CA THR A 334 68.16 11.67 -27.65
C THR A 334 67.77 10.21 -27.49
N VAL A 335 66.73 9.79 -28.19
CA VAL A 335 66.20 8.41 -28.22
C VAL A 335 66.58 7.79 -29.55
N ASP A 336 67.44 6.77 -29.52
CA ASP A 336 67.75 5.93 -30.68
C ASP A 336 66.80 4.71 -30.68
N LEU A 337 66.04 4.53 -31.75
CA LEU A 337 65.02 3.51 -31.94
C LEU A 337 65.61 2.21 -32.52
N GLY A 338 66.93 2.15 -32.73
CA GLY A 338 67.66 0.98 -33.23
C GLY A 338 67.49 0.72 -34.73
N LYS A 339 66.40 1.20 -35.35
CA LYS A 339 66.12 1.14 -36.79
C LYS A 339 65.36 2.38 -37.24
N VAL A 340 65.27 2.57 -38.56
CA VAL A 340 64.46 3.66 -39.14
C VAL A 340 62.98 3.33 -38.99
N GLU A 341 62.25 4.21 -38.31
CA GLU A 341 60.81 4.15 -38.12
C GLU A 341 60.08 5.14 -39.04
N ALA A 342 59.00 4.67 -39.66
CA ALA A 342 58.25 5.47 -40.63
C ALA A 342 57.52 6.66 -39.96
N LEU A 343 56.98 6.42 -38.77
CA LEU A 343 56.19 7.36 -37.99
C LEU A 343 56.47 7.15 -36.49
N VAL A 344 56.69 8.27 -35.80
CA VAL A 344 56.84 8.32 -34.34
C VAL A 344 56.08 9.52 -33.82
N TYR A 345 55.25 9.30 -32.80
CA TYR A 345 54.47 10.33 -32.12
C TYR A 345 54.99 10.48 -30.69
N VAL A 346 55.16 11.73 -30.24
CA VAL A 346 55.53 12.02 -28.85
C VAL A 346 54.37 12.73 -28.20
N TYR A 347 53.92 12.20 -27.07
CA TYR A 347 52.80 12.72 -26.28
C TYR A 347 53.26 13.20 -24.92
N ASP A 348 52.60 14.24 -24.43
CA ASP A 348 52.64 14.69 -23.04
C ASP A 348 51.25 14.49 -22.43
N PRO A 349 51.07 13.47 -21.58
CA PRO A 349 49.78 13.16 -20.96
C PRO A 349 49.20 14.29 -20.11
N LEU A 350 50.00 15.28 -19.67
CA LEU A 350 49.47 16.44 -18.96
C LEU A 350 48.78 17.46 -19.88
N THR A 351 49.05 17.41 -21.19
CA THR A 351 48.58 18.42 -22.15
C THR A 351 47.41 17.96 -23.01
N GLY A 352 47.27 16.66 -23.26
CA GLY A 352 46.18 16.08 -24.05
C GLY A 352 46.58 14.87 -24.88
N LEU A 353 45.70 14.49 -25.80
CA LEU A 353 45.91 13.41 -26.77
C LEU A 353 46.60 13.89 -28.07
N GLU A 354 46.85 15.18 -28.22
CA GLU A 354 47.56 15.71 -29.39
C GLU A 354 49.08 15.50 -29.24
N PRO A 355 49.77 14.95 -30.26
CA PRO A 355 51.22 14.79 -30.18
C PRO A 355 51.93 16.15 -30.07
N ILE A 356 52.85 16.27 -29.11
CA ILE A 356 53.74 17.44 -28.98
C ILE A 356 54.86 17.44 -30.03
N ALA A 357 55.14 16.28 -30.64
CA ALA A 357 56.04 16.16 -31.79
C ALA A 357 55.67 14.96 -32.66
N VAL A 358 55.95 15.08 -33.96
CA VAL A 358 55.77 14.00 -34.95
C VAL A 358 57.04 13.88 -35.79
N TYR A 359 57.60 12.68 -35.87
CA TYR A 359 58.79 12.39 -36.67
C TYR A 359 58.47 11.38 -37.77
N ARG A 360 59.21 11.47 -38.89
CA ARG A 360 59.00 10.62 -40.07
C ARG A 360 60.33 10.13 -40.63
N ASN A 361 60.41 8.83 -40.91
CA ASN A 361 61.59 8.18 -41.48
C ASN A 361 62.87 8.48 -40.68
N VAL A 362 62.79 8.29 -39.36
CA VAL A 362 63.87 8.61 -38.41
C VAL A 362 64.35 7.35 -37.70
N GLN A 363 65.66 7.25 -37.44
CA GLN A 363 66.20 6.26 -36.51
C GLN A 363 66.33 6.81 -35.09
N SER A 364 66.47 8.13 -34.95
CA SER A 364 66.63 8.79 -33.66
C SER A 364 65.76 10.04 -33.57
N ILE A 365 65.22 10.31 -32.39
CA ILE A 365 64.44 11.51 -32.09
C ILE A 365 65.01 12.22 -30.86
N LYS A 366 64.53 13.44 -30.61
CA LYS A 366 64.87 14.25 -29.43
C LYS A 366 63.61 14.56 -28.66
N ILE A 367 63.60 14.30 -27.35
CA ILE A 367 62.46 14.59 -26.47
C ILE A 367 62.85 15.63 -25.39
N PRO A 368 61.94 16.54 -25.02
CA PRO A 368 62.17 17.50 -23.94
C PRO A 368 61.80 16.91 -22.57
N LEU A 369 62.63 16.03 -22.02
CA LEU A 369 62.33 15.33 -20.76
C LEU A 369 62.52 16.26 -19.55
N SER A 370 61.46 16.48 -18.77
CA SER A 370 61.48 17.40 -17.61
C SER A 370 61.30 16.68 -16.28
N ASP A 371 60.09 16.70 -15.71
CA ASP A 371 59.70 16.21 -14.38
C ASP A 371 58.43 15.33 -14.36
N HIS A 372 57.98 14.89 -15.53
CA HIS A 372 56.84 14.01 -15.73
C HIS A 372 57.07 13.12 -16.96
N ALA A 373 56.22 12.11 -17.11
CA ALA A 373 56.31 11.13 -18.17
C ALA A 373 55.97 11.71 -19.55
N LEU A 374 56.75 11.31 -20.55
CA LEU A 374 56.42 11.44 -21.97
C LEU A 374 56.21 10.04 -22.56
N ILE A 375 55.29 9.93 -23.52
CA ILE A 375 55.02 8.67 -24.24
C ILE A 375 55.48 8.82 -25.68
N ILE A 376 56.34 7.90 -26.13
CA ILE A 376 56.80 7.83 -27.51
C ILE A 376 56.14 6.61 -28.16
N GLU A 377 55.14 6.85 -29.00
CA GLU A 377 54.44 5.80 -29.74
C GLU A 377 55.11 5.59 -31.10
N VAL A 378 55.47 4.35 -31.39
CA VAL A 378 56.23 3.96 -32.58
C VAL A 378 55.45 2.93 -33.40
N GLY A 379 55.37 3.16 -34.71
CA GLY A 379 54.74 2.23 -35.65
C GLY A 379 53.23 2.39 -35.83
N ALA A 380 52.58 3.28 -35.06
CA ALA A 380 51.17 3.60 -35.23
C ALA A 380 50.88 4.25 -36.60
N SER A 381 49.73 3.92 -37.18
CA SER A 381 49.33 4.44 -38.51
C SER A 381 48.87 5.89 -38.50
N GLY A 382 48.56 6.44 -37.33
CA GLY A 382 48.05 7.78 -37.11
C GLY A 382 48.15 8.15 -35.63
N PRO A 383 47.95 9.44 -35.28
CA PRO A 383 47.94 9.84 -33.88
C PRO A 383 46.72 9.25 -33.16
N VAL A 384 46.86 9.03 -31.85
CA VAL A 384 45.77 8.69 -30.94
C VAL A 384 44.61 9.68 -31.06
N THR A 385 43.39 9.15 -31.11
CA THR A 385 42.15 9.91 -31.08
C THR A 385 41.17 9.26 -30.13
N GLU A 386 40.29 10.05 -29.54
CA GLU A 386 39.18 9.52 -28.74
C GLU A 386 38.32 8.52 -29.53
N PRO A 387 37.94 7.39 -28.92
CA PRO A 387 37.05 6.43 -29.55
C PRO A 387 35.66 7.06 -29.78
N VAL A 388 35.27 7.19 -31.05
CA VAL A 388 33.92 7.66 -31.41
C VAL A 388 32.95 6.48 -31.39
N THR A 389 31.98 6.53 -30.47
CA THR A 389 30.88 5.56 -30.45
C THR A 389 29.80 5.98 -31.47
N THR A 390 29.53 5.12 -32.44
CA THR A 390 28.42 5.28 -33.41
C THR A 390 27.33 4.25 -33.11
N VAL A 391 26.07 4.65 -33.15
CA VAL A 391 24.93 3.75 -32.95
C VAL A 391 23.88 3.91 -34.04
N ALA A 392 23.03 2.90 -34.21
CA ALA A 392 21.89 2.99 -35.12
C ALA A 392 20.96 4.14 -34.72
N PRO A 393 20.28 4.79 -35.68
CA PRO A 393 19.42 5.94 -35.40
C PRO A 393 18.23 5.60 -34.50
N ASN A 394 17.72 4.37 -34.57
CA ASN A 394 16.64 3.91 -33.72
C ASN A 394 17.09 2.63 -33.02
N LEU A 395 17.01 2.63 -31.69
CA LEU A 395 17.37 1.48 -30.86
C LEU A 395 16.12 0.91 -30.20
N THR A 396 16.11 -0.42 -30.04
CA THR A 396 15.16 -1.12 -29.18
C THR A 396 15.96 -1.86 -28.12
N MET A 397 15.64 -1.62 -26.85
CA MET A 397 16.34 -2.20 -25.70
C MET A 397 15.42 -2.23 -24.48
N THR A 398 15.80 -2.95 -23.44
CA THR A 398 15.12 -2.92 -22.14
C THR A 398 15.47 -1.67 -21.33
N ALA A 399 14.65 -1.32 -20.34
CA ALA A 399 14.94 -0.26 -19.39
C ALA A 399 16.27 -0.50 -18.65
N ALA A 400 16.57 -1.76 -18.31
CA ALA A 400 17.83 -2.12 -17.65
C ALA A 400 19.05 -1.87 -18.57
N GLU A 401 18.98 -2.24 -19.84
CA GLU A 401 20.04 -1.97 -20.82
C GLU A 401 20.26 -0.48 -21.05
N LEU A 402 19.18 0.32 -21.06
CA LEU A 402 19.30 1.77 -21.13
C LEU A 402 20.04 2.33 -19.91
N VAL A 403 19.65 1.95 -18.69
CA VAL A 403 20.31 2.41 -17.46
C VAL A 403 21.80 2.03 -17.46
N ALA A 404 22.14 0.81 -17.85
CA ALA A 404 23.53 0.33 -17.87
C ALA A 404 24.42 1.03 -18.92
N ARG A 405 23.82 1.53 -20.00
CA ARG A 405 24.54 2.12 -21.15
C ARG A 405 24.31 3.61 -21.33
N ILE A 406 23.65 4.26 -20.37
CA ILE A 406 23.16 5.64 -20.54
C ILE A 406 24.29 6.62 -20.85
N ASP A 407 25.43 6.51 -20.16
CA ASP A 407 26.59 7.39 -20.38
C ASP A 407 27.18 7.19 -21.79
N THR A 408 27.31 5.93 -22.22
CA THR A 408 27.82 5.58 -23.57
C THR A 408 26.89 6.07 -24.67
N LEU A 409 25.57 5.94 -24.48
CA LEU A 409 24.57 6.40 -25.45
C LEU A 409 24.47 7.93 -25.49
N ALA A 410 24.74 8.62 -24.38
CA ALA A 410 24.75 10.07 -24.32
C ALA A 410 25.88 10.68 -25.17
N GLY A 411 27.04 10.03 -25.21
CA GLY A 411 28.16 10.40 -26.07
C GLY A 411 28.10 9.86 -27.51
N ALA A 412 27.13 8.98 -27.82
CA ALA A 412 27.07 8.31 -29.12
C ALA A 412 26.52 9.22 -30.23
N THR A 413 27.10 9.07 -31.41
CA THR A 413 26.63 9.76 -32.62
C THR A 413 25.60 8.91 -33.39
N GLY A 414 24.64 9.59 -34.03
CA GLY A 414 23.62 8.96 -34.88
C GLY A 414 22.27 8.68 -34.21
N LEU A 415 22.20 8.63 -32.87
CA LEU A 415 20.98 8.25 -32.13
C LEU A 415 19.85 9.28 -32.22
N GLN A 416 18.68 8.84 -32.66
CA GLN A 416 17.45 9.64 -32.81
C GLN A 416 16.33 9.20 -31.85
N SER A 417 16.10 7.90 -31.67
CA SER A 417 15.06 7.39 -30.76
C SER A 417 15.43 6.06 -30.08
N ILE A 418 14.83 5.83 -28.91
CA ILE A 418 14.94 4.59 -28.14
C ILE A 418 13.52 4.09 -27.83
N ALA A 419 13.20 2.87 -28.25
CA ALA A 419 11.99 2.17 -27.84
C ALA A 419 12.32 1.16 -26.73
N LEU A 420 11.63 1.25 -25.60
CA LEU A 420 11.77 0.27 -24.52
C LEU A 420 10.94 -0.98 -24.83
N SER A 421 11.55 -2.15 -24.75
CA SER A 421 10.89 -3.45 -25.04
C SER A 421 10.12 -4.02 -23.84
N ASP A 422 10.29 -3.42 -22.65
CA ASP A 422 9.73 -3.84 -21.38
C ASP A 422 9.02 -2.67 -20.65
N SER A 423 9.01 -2.67 -19.31
CA SER A 423 8.40 -1.58 -18.55
C SER A 423 9.14 -0.26 -18.79
N ALA A 424 8.41 0.85 -18.95
CA ALA A 424 8.98 2.20 -18.93
C ALA A 424 9.42 2.67 -17.51
N VAL A 425 9.90 1.73 -16.69
CA VAL A 425 10.39 1.96 -15.32
C VAL A 425 11.89 1.77 -15.29
N LEU A 426 12.63 2.87 -15.22
CA LEU A 426 14.08 2.89 -15.08
C LEU A 426 14.47 2.61 -13.63
N LYS A 427 14.89 1.37 -13.35
CA LYS A 427 15.42 0.99 -12.03
C LYS A 427 16.83 1.52 -11.87
N VAL A 428 17.04 2.40 -10.90
CA VAL A 428 18.33 3.05 -10.65
C VAL A 428 18.76 2.83 -9.20
N SER A 429 20.07 2.81 -8.98
CA SER A 429 20.69 2.37 -7.72
C SER A 429 20.37 3.26 -6.52
N SER A 430 20.12 4.55 -6.75
CA SER A 430 19.87 5.52 -5.69
C SER A 430 19.09 6.73 -6.20
N ILE A 431 18.58 7.54 -5.27
CA ILE A 431 18.00 8.85 -5.59
C ILE A 431 19.06 9.74 -6.20
N GLU A 432 20.31 9.59 -5.76
CA GLU A 432 21.44 10.34 -6.26
C GLU A 432 21.73 10.04 -7.73
N THR A 433 21.76 8.76 -8.10
CA THR A 433 21.88 8.30 -9.48
C THR A 433 20.74 8.84 -10.35
N MET A 434 19.50 8.75 -9.88
CA MET A 434 18.33 9.29 -10.60
C MET A 434 18.50 10.79 -10.92
N LYS A 435 18.82 11.59 -9.90
CA LYS A 435 18.98 13.05 -10.05
C LYS A 435 20.09 13.40 -11.04
N HIS A 436 21.21 12.68 -10.98
CA HIS A 436 22.30 12.86 -11.93
C HIS A 436 21.88 12.48 -13.34
N MET A 437 21.20 11.35 -13.54
CA MET A 437 20.75 10.95 -14.86
C MET A 437 19.79 11.97 -15.48
N ILE A 438 18.86 12.53 -14.71
CA ILE A 438 17.96 13.59 -15.18
C ILE A 438 18.75 14.84 -15.58
N ALA A 439 19.69 15.28 -14.72
CA ALA A 439 20.47 16.49 -14.95
C ALA A 439 21.46 16.37 -16.12
N THR A 440 22.13 15.23 -16.25
CA THR A 440 23.21 15.00 -17.22
C THR A 440 22.68 14.45 -18.55
N TYR A 441 21.66 13.58 -18.51
CA TYR A 441 21.20 12.81 -19.68
C TYR A 441 19.78 13.17 -20.15
N GLY A 442 19.22 14.30 -19.71
CA GLY A 442 17.87 14.74 -20.12
C GLY A 442 17.65 14.77 -21.64
N ALA A 443 18.68 15.17 -22.41
CA ALA A 443 18.62 15.17 -23.88
C ALA A 443 18.62 13.77 -24.53
N LEU A 444 19.14 12.76 -23.84
CA LEU A 444 19.06 11.36 -24.26
C LEU A 444 17.73 10.75 -23.81
N LEU A 445 17.31 11.02 -22.57
CA LEU A 445 16.05 10.53 -22.01
C LEU A 445 14.84 11.02 -22.81
N SER A 446 14.88 12.24 -23.35
CA SER A 446 13.82 12.77 -24.23
C SER A 446 13.70 12.05 -25.58
N LYS A 447 14.69 11.21 -25.94
CA LYS A 447 14.63 10.34 -27.12
C LYS A 447 13.94 9.00 -26.83
N VAL A 448 13.64 8.70 -25.57
CA VAL A 448 12.89 7.50 -25.19
C VAL A 448 11.42 7.69 -25.55
N GLN A 449 10.83 6.69 -26.20
CA GLN A 449 9.44 6.74 -26.62
C GLN A 449 8.49 6.46 -25.44
N GLY A 450 7.57 7.38 -25.16
CA GLY A 450 6.58 7.27 -24.09
C GLY A 450 7.09 7.80 -22.74
N ASP A 451 6.19 7.87 -21.76
CA ASP A 451 6.51 8.39 -20.43
C ASP A 451 7.39 7.40 -19.67
N VAL A 452 8.50 7.88 -19.11
CA VAL A 452 9.38 7.08 -18.24
C VAL A 452 9.16 7.43 -16.78
N THR A 453 9.28 6.43 -15.92
CA THR A 453 9.32 6.60 -14.46
C THR A 453 10.61 6.02 -13.93
N PHE A 454 11.08 6.53 -12.79
CA PHE A 454 12.23 5.96 -12.10
C PHE A 454 11.79 5.12 -10.91
N SER A 455 12.55 4.07 -10.60
CA SER A 455 12.38 3.32 -9.36
C SER A 455 13.71 3.19 -8.63
N VAL A 456 13.70 3.52 -7.34
CA VAL A 456 14.83 3.34 -6.42
C VAL A 456 14.40 2.37 -5.34
N SER A 457 15.18 1.31 -5.13
CA SER A 457 14.87 0.32 -4.10
C SER A 457 16.10 -0.13 -3.34
N PHE A 458 15.94 -0.35 -2.04
CA PHE A 458 16.93 -1.03 -1.22
C PHE A 458 16.25 -1.79 -0.09
N GLU A 459 16.99 -2.70 0.52
CA GLU A 459 16.48 -3.59 1.56
C GLU A 459 17.39 -3.68 2.77
N GLN A 460 16.78 -4.09 3.87
CA GLN A 460 17.37 -4.51 5.13
C GLN A 460 16.90 -5.94 5.42
N GLN A 461 17.49 -6.59 6.42
CA GLN A 461 17.14 -7.96 6.81
C GLN A 461 15.63 -8.19 7.01
N THR A 462 14.92 -7.19 7.54
CA THR A 462 13.50 -7.30 7.92
C THR A 462 12.57 -6.39 7.13
N TRP A 463 13.07 -5.59 6.19
CA TRP A 463 12.22 -4.72 5.39
C TRP A 463 12.85 -4.31 4.07
N ARG A 464 12.02 -3.97 3.08
CA ARG A 464 12.44 -3.42 1.78
C ARG A 464 11.69 -2.14 1.48
N LYS A 465 12.36 -1.13 0.93
CA LYS A 465 11.72 0.10 0.48
C LYS A 465 11.88 0.25 -1.02
N VAL A 466 10.79 0.62 -1.69
CA VAL A 466 10.73 0.93 -3.11
C VAL A 466 10.11 2.31 -3.27
N GLN A 467 10.78 3.21 -3.96
CA GLN A 467 10.29 4.55 -4.27
C GLN A 467 10.15 4.67 -5.78
N THR A 468 9.03 5.22 -6.26
CA THR A 468 8.79 5.48 -7.67
C THR A 468 8.68 6.97 -7.92
N PHE A 469 9.28 7.46 -8.98
CA PHE A 469 9.34 8.87 -9.34
C PHE A 469 8.89 9.08 -10.78
N ASP A 470 8.38 10.26 -11.09
CA ASP A 470 8.13 10.69 -12.47
C ASP A 470 9.45 11.02 -13.21
N GLU A 471 9.34 11.37 -14.49
CA GLU A 471 10.50 11.75 -15.34
C GLU A 471 11.29 12.96 -14.83
N ALA A 472 10.66 13.84 -14.03
CA ALA A 472 11.30 15.00 -13.43
C ALA A 472 11.93 14.70 -12.06
N GLY A 473 11.76 13.47 -11.55
CA GLY A 473 12.28 13.03 -10.27
C GLY A 473 11.39 13.39 -9.07
N ASN A 474 10.12 13.74 -9.29
CA ASN A 474 9.15 13.94 -8.21
C ASN A 474 8.63 12.59 -7.71
N LEU A 475 8.55 12.42 -6.38
CA LEU A 475 8.08 11.19 -5.76
C LEU A 475 6.59 10.95 -6.06
N LEU A 476 6.27 9.80 -6.64
CA LEU A 476 4.89 9.35 -6.88
C LEU A 476 4.40 8.45 -5.75
N THR A 477 5.19 7.43 -5.40
CA THR A 477 4.85 6.49 -4.33
C THR A 477 6.08 6.01 -3.56
N ARG A 478 5.88 5.65 -2.29
CA ARG A 478 6.84 4.94 -1.45
C ARG A 478 6.18 3.69 -0.92
N THR A 479 6.71 2.51 -1.26
CA THR A 479 6.23 1.22 -0.76
C THR A 479 7.24 0.62 0.21
N GLU A 480 6.80 0.34 1.43
CA GLU A 480 7.59 -0.30 2.48
C GLU A 480 7.08 -1.72 2.71
N TYR A 481 7.93 -2.72 2.48
CA TYR A 481 7.62 -4.12 2.71
C TYR A 481 8.22 -4.57 4.03
N GLY A 482 7.45 -5.27 4.86
CA GLY A 482 7.97 -6.03 5.99
C GLY A 482 8.36 -7.43 5.53
N LEU A 483 9.51 -7.92 5.95
CA LEU A 483 10.08 -9.21 5.57
C LEU A 483 10.25 -10.12 6.79
N SER A 484 9.98 -11.40 6.60
CA SER A 484 10.31 -12.48 7.55
C SER A 484 11.00 -13.60 6.76
N SER A 485 12.27 -13.85 7.06
CA SER A 485 13.11 -14.82 6.32
C SER A 485 13.05 -14.61 4.78
N GLY A 486 13.16 -13.35 4.34
CA GLY A 486 13.09 -12.97 2.92
C GLY A 486 11.70 -12.96 2.30
N THR A 487 10.67 -13.42 3.01
CA THR A 487 9.28 -13.44 2.53
C THR A 487 8.53 -12.18 2.97
N VAL A 488 7.77 -11.55 2.08
CA VAL A 488 6.93 -10.40 2.40
C VAL A 488 5.79 -10.80 3.35
N VAL A 489 5.74 -10.15 4.51
CA VAL A 489 4.67 -10.31 5.52
C VAL A 489 3.80 -9.07 5.67
N SER A 490 4.26 -7.92 5.17
CA SER A 490 3.42 -6.72 5.04
C SER A 490 3.88 -5.84 3.88
N GLU A 491 2.99 -5.00 3.38
CA GLU A 491 3.24 -3.98 2.35
C GLU A 491 2.52 -2.70 2.76
N ASN A 492 3.22 -1.57 2.79
CA ASN A 492 2.66 -0.25 3.08
C ASN A 492 2.98 0.69 1.90
N LYS A 493 2.01 0.88 1.01
CA LYS A 493 2.12 1.75 -0.16
C LYS A 493 1.60 3.13 0.17
N ILE A 494 2.51 4.11 0.23
CA ILE A 494 2.24 5.50 0.59
C ILE A 494 2.27 6.34 -0.69
N PHE A 495 1.20 7.09 -0.92
CA PHE A 495 1.04 7.98 -2.06
C PHE A 495 1.61 9.38 -1.76
N ALA A 496 1.89 10.17 -2.80
CA ALA A 496 2.48 11.50 -2.67
C ALA A 496 1.64 12.48 -1.82
N ASP A 497 0.32 12.29 -1.75
CA ASP A 497 -0.59 13.10 -0.92
C ASP A 497 -0.57 12.73 0.57
N GLY A 498 0.14 11.66 0.95
CA GLY A 498 0.22 11.14 2.32
C GLY A 498 -0.82 10.06 2.65
N GLY A 499 -1.76 9.77 1.74
CA GLY A 499 -2.61 8.59 1.86
C GLY A 499 -1.79 7.29 1.74
N PHE A 500 -2.29 6.19 2.27
CA PHE A 500 -1.59 4.90 2.17
C PHE A 500 -2.53 3.70 2.14
N GLU A 501 -2.01 2.61 1.58
CA GLU A 501 -2.60 1.27 1.60
C GLU A 501 -1.65 0.32 2.35
N TYR A 502 -2.10 -0.19 3.48
CA TYR A 502 -1.36 -1.16 4.29
C TYR A 502 -1.97 -2.55 4.15
N THR A 503 -1.20 -3.52 3.69
CA THR A 503 -1.59 -4.93 3.61
C THR A 503 -0.71 -5.78 4.53
N ALA A 504 -1.32 -6.61 5.37
CA ALA A 504 -0.65 -7.65 6.13
C ALA A 504 -0.96 -9.03 5.53
N PHE A 505 0.04 -9.89 5.43
CA PHE A 505 -0.03 -11.22 4.82
C PHE A 505 0.27 -12.33 5.82
N GLY A 506 -0.21 -13.54 5.54
CA GLY A 506 0.13 -14.74 6.31
C GLY A 506 -0.41 -14.73 7.74
N ILE A 507 -1.51 -14.02 7.99
CA ILE A 507 -2.14 -13.92 9.31
C ILE A 507 -2.61 -15.31 9.76
N LYS A 508 -2.20 -15.74 10.96
CA LYS A 508 -2.53 -17.06 11.54
C LYS A 508 -3.59 -16.94 12.64
N GLY A 509 -4.40 -17.98 12.80
CA GLY A 509 -5.41 -18.07 13.88
C GLY A 509 -6.65 -17.19 13.67
N LYS A 510 -6.87 -16.71 12.44
CA LYS A 510 -8.05 -15.94 12.01
C LYS A 510 -8.73 -16.63 10.83
N SER A 511 -9.97 -16.25 10.53
CA SER A 511 -10.69 -16.71 9.33
C SER A 511 -10.09 -16.17 8.03
N TYR A 512 -9.36 -15.05 8.12
CA TYR A 512 -8.66 -14.39 7.01
C TYR A 512 -7.14 -14.52 7.16
N VAL A 513 -6.43 -14.55 6.04
CA VAL A 513 -4.95 -14.60 6.00
C VAL A 513 -4.33 -13.29 5.48
N THR A 514 -5.16 -12.43 4.88
CA THR A 514 -4.75 -11.12 4.35
C THR A 514 -5.70 -10.05 4.86
N GLU A 515 -5.15 -8.92 5.31
CA GLU A 515 -5.91 -7.73 5.69
C GLU A 515 -5.30 -6.51 5.00
N THR A 516 -6.11 -5.75 4.26
CA THR A 516 -5.72 -4.50 3.59
C THR A 516 -6.51 -3.34 4.18
N GLN A 517 -5.83 -2.27 4.58
CA GLN A 517 -6.38 -1.03 5.09
C GLN A 517 -6.02 0.11 4.15
N VAL A 518 -7.01 0.85 3.67
CA VAL A 518 -6.81 2.04 2.84
C VAL A 518 -7.14 3.27 3.68
N VAL A 519 -6.19 4.19 3.77
CA VAL A 519 -6.25 5.40 4.60
C VAL A 519 -6.00 6.61 3.72
N ASN A 520 -6.85 7.63 3.82
CA ASN A 520 -6.69 8.86 3.04
C ASN A 520 -5.57 9.77 3.60
N ALA A 521 -5.23 10.83 2.88
CA ALA A 521 -4.24 11.82 3.28
C ALA A 521 -4.49 12.48 4.65
N GLY A 522 -5.74 12.49 5.13
CA GLY A 522 -6.12 12.99 6.46
C GLY A 522 -5.96 11.98 7.59
N GLY A 523 -5.43 10.77 7.32
CA GLY A 523 -5.26 9.71 8.32
C GLY A 523 -6.55 8.95 8.65
N LYS A 524 -7.61 9.09 7.84
CA LYS A 524 -8.90 8.40 8.06
C LYS A 524 -8.99 7.13 7.22
N LEU A 525 -9.35 6.01 7.86
CA LEU A 525 -9.67 4.74 7.19
C LEU A 525 -10.86 4.94 6.23
N ILE A 526 -10.69 4.56 4.97
CA ILE A 526 -11.72 4.60 3.92
C ILE A 526 -12.15 3.20 3.47
N ASP A 527 -11.26 2.20 3.57
CA ASP A 527 -11.58 0.82 3.25
C ASP A 527 -10.77 -0.14 4.14
N LEU A 528 -11.38 -1.24 4.57
CA LEU A 528 -10.73 -2.35 5.26
C LEU A 528 -11.23 -3.64 4.62
N ILE A 529 -10.33 -4.40 4.02
CA ILE A 529 -10.63 -5.61 3.25
C ILE A 529 -9.91 -6.78 3.90
N ARG A 530 -10.63 -7.87 4.18
CA ARG A 530 -10.07 -9.14 4.68
C ARG A 530 -10.37 -10.26 3.72
N LYS A 531 -9.38 -11.11 3.46
CA LYS A 531 -9.51 -12.24 2.52
C LYS A 531 -9.12 -13.56 3.17
N HIS A 532 -9.86 -14.60 2.81
CA HIS A 532 -9.56 -15.99 3.10
C HIS A 532 -8.32 -16.48 2.35
N ALA A 533 -7.84 -17.68 2.69
CA ALA A 533 -6.65 -18.28 2.09
C ALA A 533 -6.77 -18.56 0.58
N ASP A 534 -8.00 -18.75 0.08
CA ASP A 534 -8.29 -18.94 -1.34
C ASP A 534 -8.48 -17.60 -2.11
N GLY A 535 -8.33 -16.47 -1.42
CA GLY A 535 -8.48 -15.13 -1.98
C GLY A 535 -9.92 -14.58 -1.97
N THR A 536 -10.91 -15.36 -1.54
CA THR A 536 -12.29 -14.89 -1.37
C THR A 536 -12.41 -13.90 -0.21
N LEU A 537 -13.44 -13.04 -0.22
CA LEU A 537 -13.65 -12.05 0.84
C LEU A 537 -14.14 -12.74 2.11
N ASP A 538 -13.62 -12.30 3.26
CA ASP A 538 -14.12 -12.63 4.61
C ASP A 538 -14.95 -11.46 5.16
N PHE A 539 -14.44 -10.25 4.95
CA PHE A 539 -15.04 -9.03 5.46
C PHE A 539 -14.60 -7.81 4.65
N ARG A 540 -15.49 -6.81 4.53
CA ARG A 540 -15.14 -5.48 4.02
C ARG A 540 -15.85 -4.39 4.81
N GLN A 541 -15.12 -3.36 5.22
CA GLN A 541 -15.69 -2.12 5.73
C GLN A 541 -15.33 -0.97 4.79
N THR A 542 -16.34 -0.28 4.28
CA THR A 542 -16.17 0.95 3.49
C THR A 542 -16.66 2.16 4.28
N VAL A 543 -15.92 3.26 4.27
CA VAL A 543 -16.35 4.55 4.81
C VAL A 543 -16.59 5.51 3.64
N ASN A 544 -17.85 5.83 3.40
CA ASN A 544 -18.26 6.71 2.30
C ASN A 544 -17.83 8.16 2.56
N ALA A 545 -17.82 8.96 1.50
CA ALA A 545 -17.43 10.38 1.56
C ALA A 545 -18.32 11.20 2.52
N ASP A 546 -19.60 10.84 2.64
CA ASP A 546 -20.54 11.48 3.58
C ASP A 546 -20.30 11.08 5.05
N GLY A 547 -19.48 10.06 5.32
CA GLY A 547 -19.19 9.53 6.65
C GLY A 547 -20.01 8.30 7.05
N SER A 548 -20.98 7.89 6.25
CA SER A 548 -21.69 6.62 6.43
C SER A 548 -20.73 5.44 6.24
N LYS A 549 -21.06 4.31 6.89
CA LYS A 549 -20.20 3.11 6.89
C LYS A 549 -20.97 1.91 6.41
N VAL A 550 -20.36 1.10 5.56
CA VAL A 550 -20.90 -0.18 5.09
C VAL A 550 -20.01 -1.29 5.59
N TYR A 551 -20.60 -2.35 6.13
CA TYR A 551 -19.92 -3.54 6.63
C TYR A 551 -20.49 -4.77 5.94
N LEU A 552 -19.66 -5.45 5.16
CA LEU A 552 -20.01 -6.68 4.46
C LEU A 552 -19.28 -7.84 5.13
N SER A 553 -19.99 -8.92 5.45
CA SER A 553 -19.42 -10.16 5.98
C SER A 553 -19.77 -11.33 5.08
N TYR A 554 -18.81 -12.23 4.90
CA TYR A 554 -18.91 -13.35 3.98
C TYR A 554 -18.69 -14.67 4.72
N ASP A 555 -19.24 -15.76 4.18
CA ASP A 555 -18.94 -17.10 4.67
C ASP A 555 -17.58 -17.61 4.16
N ALA A 556 -17.16 -18.79 4.62
CA ALA A 556 -15.88 -19.39 4.26
C ALA A 556 -15.72 -19.73 2.76
N LYS A 557 -16.75 -19.58 1.94
CA LYS A 557 -16.72 -19.75 0.48
C LYS A 557 -16.79 -18.41 -0.26
N GLY A 558 -16.80 -17.30 0.46
CA GLY A 558 -16.92 -15.95 -0.09
C GLY A 558 -18.36 -15.54 -0.45
N ALA A 559 -19.39 -16.23 0.04
CA ALA A 559 -20.77 -15.83 -0.18
C ALA A 559 -21.19 -14.76 0.85
N LEU A 560 -21.83 -13.68 0.39
CA LEU A 560 -22.30 -12.60 1.26
C LEU A 560 -23.37 -13.13 2.22
N VAL A 561 -23.18 -12.94 3.53
CA VAL A 561 -24.13 -13.34 4.58
C VAL A 561 -24.73 -12.16 5.32
N SER A 562 -24.02 -11.02 5.38
CA SER A 562 -24.47 -9.84 6.10
C SER A 562 -24.00 -8.55 5.40
N ASP A 563 -24.90 -7.60 5.25
CA ASP A 563 -24.65 -6.23 4.78
C ASP A 563 -25.25 -5.25 5.78
N VAL A 564 -24.39 -4.46 6.44
CA VAL A 564 -24.80 -3.48 7.43
C VAL A 564 -24.38 -2.08 6.99
N THR A 565 -25.35 -1.20 6.79
CA THR A 565 -25.13 0.22 6.55
C THR A 565 -25.44 1.03 7.82
N VAL A 566 -24.50 1.89 8.24
CA VAL A 566 -24.64 2.81 9.36
C VAL A 566 -24.62 4.24 8.83
N GLY A 567 -25.73 4.95 9.00
CA GLY A 567 -25.89 6.34 8.61
C GLY A 567 -25.15 7.30 9.54
N VAL A 568 -24.89 8.52 9.05
CA VAL A 568 -24.23 9.58 9.82
C VAL A 568 -25.04 10.04 11.04
N ASN A 569 -26.35 9.89 10.99
CA ASN A 569 -27.28 10.19 12.08
C ASN A 569 -27.42 9.04 13.10
N GLY A 570 -26.67 7.95 12.93
CA GLY A 570 -26.70 6.78 13.80
C GLY A 570 -27.73 5.71 13.41
N SER A 571 -28.55 5.91 12.37
CA SER A 571 -29.45 4.85 11.89
C SER A 571 -28.66 3.65 11.34
N ARG A 572 -29.22 2.45 11.46
CA ARG A 572 -28.57 1.20 11.05
C ARG A 572 -29.52 0.34 10.23
N LEU A 573 -29.15 -0.01 9.00
CA LEU A 573 -29.80 -1.04 8.20
C LEU A 573 -28.92 -2.28 8.21
N ALA A 574 -29.46 -3.44 8.61
CA ALA A 574 -28.79 -4.73 8.57
C ALA A 574 -29.60 -5.71 7.71
N LEU A 575 -28.99 -6.20 6.63
CA LEU A 575 -29.53 -7.19 5.71
C LEU A 575 -28.81 -8.53 5.95
N THR A 576 -29.56 -9.62 6.07
CA THR A 576 -29.03 -10.98 6.21
C THR A 576 -29.43 -11.82 5.01
N TYR A 577 -28.49 -12.61 4.49
CA TYR A 577 -28.69 -13.41 3.28
C TYR A 577 -28.49 -14.90 3.56
N ASP A 578 -29.21 -15.73 2.81
CA ASP A 578 -28.92 -17.17 2.73
C ASP A 578 -27.73 -17.38 1.78
N PRO A 579 -26.58 -17.88 2.27
CA PRO A 579 -25.38 -18.05 1.44
C PRO A 579 -25.56 -19.05 0.30
N ALA A 580 -26.51 -20.00 0.40
CA ALA A 580 -26.75 -20.99 -0.65
C ALA A 580 -27.56 -20.43 -1.83
N THR A 581 -28.46 -19.47 -1.57
CA THR A 581 -29.37 -18.92 -2.58
C THR A 581 -29.14 -17.44 -2.91
N SER A 582 -28.29 -16.76 -2.12
CA SER A 582 -28.06 -15.30 -2.15
C SER A 582 -29.33 -14.47 -1.96
N LYS A 583 -30.39 -15.06 -1.40
CA LYS A 583 -31.66 -14.39 -1.15
C LYS A 583 -31.68 -13.76 0.24
N LEU A 584 -32.34 -12.62 0.36
CA LEU A 584 -32.57 -11.95 1.63
C LEU A 584 -33.43 -12.83 2.54
N THR A 585 -33.01 -12.97 3.80
CA THR A 585 -33.74 -13.69 4.86
C THR A 585 -34.23 -12.74 5.94
N GLN A 586 -33.55 -11.61 6.15
CA GLN A 586 -33.96 -10.59 7.12
C GLN A 586 -33.48 -9.19 6.71
N SER A 587 -34.29 -8.17 6.98
CA SER A 587 -33.92 -6.75 6.96
C SER A 587 -34.29 -6.14 8.31
N LYS A 588 -33.33 -5.51 8.98
CA LYS A 588 -33.54 -4.81 10.25
C LYS A 588 -33.10 -3.35 10.12
N ILE A 589 -34.02 -2.43 10.35
CA ILE A 589 -33.75 -0.99 10.38
C ILE A 589 -33.91 -0.51 11.82
N GLU A 590 -32.87 0.11 12.36
CA GLU A 590 -32.90 0.88 13.59
C GLU A 590 -32.81 2.35 13.20
N TYR A 591 -33.91 3.08 13.38
CA TYR A 591 -33.99 4.49 13.07
C TYR A 591 -33.38 5.32 14.20
N SER A 592 -32.96 6.55 13.88
CA SER A 592 -32.31 7.44 14.86
C SER A 592 -33.24 7.95 15.96
N ASP A 593 -34.56 7.80 15.80
CA ASP A 593 -35.59 8.16 16.78
C ASP A 593 -35.88 7.03 17.80
N GLY A 594 -35.27 5.85 17.63
CA GLY A 594 -35.50 4.67 18.46
C GLY A 594 -36.53 3.67 17.91
N THR A 595 -37.13 3.95 16.74
CA THR A 595 -38.02 3.03 16.04
C THR A 595 -37.22 1.86 15.44
N PHE A 596 -37.78 0.64 15.48
CA PHE A 596 -37.19 -0.57 14.89
C PHE A 596 -38.15 -1.21 13.89
N ASP A 597 -37.73 -1.42 12.64
CA ASP A 597 -38.45 -2.20 11.62
C ASP A 597 -37.68 -3.50 11.35
N VAL A 598 -38.33 -4.65 11.53
CA VAL A 598 -37.77 -5.98 11.26
C VAL A 598 -38.66 -6.72 10.27
N LYS A 599 -38.09 -7.03 9.10
CA LYS A 599 -38.70 -7.81 8.02
C LYS A 599 -38.04 -9.16 7.90
N ASN A 600 -38.82 -10.24 7.94
CA ASN A 600 -38.32 -11.59 7.73
C ASN A 600 -38.83 -12.16 6.41
N PHE A 601 -37.96 -12.85 5.69
CA PHE A 601 -38.22 -13.37 4.35
C PHE A 601 -38.01 -14.88 4.30
N VAL A 602 -38.87 -15.58 3.56
CA VAL A 602 -38.73 -17.00 3.26
C VAL A 602 -38.53 -17.14 1.75
N ASN A 603 -37.40 -17.70 1.33
CA ASN A 603 -37.04 -17.83 -0.08
C ASN A 603 -37.08 -16.49 -0.87
N GLY A 604 -36.77 -15.37 -0.20
CA GLY A 604 -36.78 -14.01 -0.75
C GLY A 604 -38.15 -13.32 -0.75
N VAL A 605 -39.19 -13.96 -0.22
CA VAL A 605 -40.56 -13.40 -0.13
C VAL A 605 -40.84 -12.95 1.30
N LEU A 606 -41.37 -11.74 1.49
CA LEU A 606 -41.68 -11.18 2.82
C LEU A 606 -42.72 -12.04 3.54
N ALA A 607 -42.36 -12.57 4.71
CA ALA A 607 -43.21 -13.44 5.51
C ALA A 607 -43.84 -12.68 6.69
N ASN A 608 -43.11 -11.74 7.30
CA ASN A 608 -43.63 -10.84 8.32
C ASN A 608 -42.79 -9.58 8.45
N GLU A 609 -43.41 -8.54 9.02
CA GLU A 609 -42.83 -7.24 9.38
C GLU A 609 -43.24 -6.90 10.81
N THR A 610 -42.30 -6.39 11.60
CA THR A 610 -42.52 -5.89 12.96
C THR A 610 -41.95 -4.50 13.08
N ILE A 611 -42.80 -3.51 13.29
CA ILE A 611 -42.40 -2.12 13.54
C ILE A 611 -42.65 -1.84 15.01
N LYS A 612 -41.59 -1.68 15.79
CA LYS A 612 -41.65 -1.20 17.17
C LYS A 612 -41.35 0.29 17.18
N HIS A 613 -42.35 1.10 17.49
CA HIS A 613 -42.23 2.55 17.58
C HIS A 613 -41.46 2.98 18.83
N ALA A 614 -40.94 4.21 18.80
CA ALA A 614 -40.20 4.78 19.92
C ALA A 614 -41.02 4.89 21.22
N ASP A 615 -42.35 5.00 21.11
CA ASP A 615 -43.27 5.02 22.27
C ASP A 615 -43.55 3.63 22.88
N GLY A 616 -43.00 2.57 22.28
CA GLY A 616 -43.15 1.19 22.71
C GLY A 616 -44.31 0.43 22.08
N THR A 617 -45.17 1.07 21.29
CA THR A 617 -46.20 0.39 20.50
C THR A 617 -45.58 -0.45 19.38
N ILE A 618 -46.28 -1.51 18.95
CA ILE A 618 -45.79 -2.44 17.92
C ILE A 618 -46.88 -2.67 16.87
N ASP A 619 -46.54 -2.46 15.60
CA ASP A 619 -47.28 -3.01 14.46
C ASP A 619 -46.64 -4.34 14.04
N TYR A 620 -47.43 -5.40 14.03
CA TYR A 620 -47.00 -6.72 13.54
C TYR A 620 -47.85 -7.13 12.35
N THR A 621 -47.23 -7.31 11.20
CA THR A 621 -47.92 -7.82 10.00
C THR A 621 -47.30 -9.13 9.56
N SER A 622 -48.12 -10.13 9.31
CA SER A 622 -47.70 -11.41 8.73
C SER A 622 -48.41 -11.66 7.41
N PHE A 623 -47.64 -12.06 6.40
CA PHE A 623 -48.06 -12.14 5.00
C PHE A 623 -48.04 -13.57 4.48
N ASN A 624 -48.57 -13.75 3.26
CA ASN A 624 -48.46 -14.99 2.49
C ASN A 624 -48.95 -16.23 3.25
N LYS A 625 -49.97 -16.09 4.09
CA LYS A 625 -50.61 -17.21 4.76
C LYS A 625 -51.28 -18.12 3.71
N THR A 626 -51.12 -19.42 3.87
CA THR A 626 -51.69 -20.43 2.98
C THR A 626 -52.64 -21.33 3.77
N GLY A 627 -53.71 -21.81 3.13
CA GLY A 627 -54.70 -22.68 3.76
C GLY A 627 -55.70 -21.99 4.70
N LEU A 628 -55.71 -20.65 4.74
CA LEU A 628 -56.63 -19.83 5.52
C LEU A 628 -57.52 -18.98 4.60
N SER A 629 -58.62 -18.43 5.12
CA SER A 629 -59.47 -17.49 4.36
C SER A 629 -58.77 -16.16 4.07
N TYR A 630 -57.82 -15.78 4.92
CA TYR A 630 -57.01 -14.58 4.80
C TYR A 630 -55.56 -14.90 4.42
N THR A 631 -54.91 -13.96 3.74
CA THR A 631 -53.48 -14.07 3.36
C THR A 631 -52.57 -13.17 4.20
N THR A 632 -53.14 -12.14 4.83
CA THR A 632 -52.42 -11.15 5.64
C THR A 632 -53.13 -10.95 6.98
N GLU A 633 -52.36 -10.88 8.07
CA GLU A 633 -52.85 -10.49 9.40
C GLU A 633 -51.98 -9.36 9.94
N HIS A 634 -52.61 -8.26 10.32
CA HIS A 634 -52.02 -7.07 10.92
C HIS A 634 -52.52 -6.92 12.37
N GLN A 635 -51.62 -6.64 13.30
CA GLN A 635 -51.93 -6.45 14.71
C GLN A 635 -51.26 -5.19 15.24
N ILE A 636 -52.00 -4.39 16.01
CA ILE A 636 -51.43 -3.30 16.81
C ILE A 636 -51.35 -3.77 18.26
N ILE A 637 -50.18 -3.65 18.86
CA ILE A 637 -49.91 -4.04 20.24
C ILE A 637 -49.48 -2.79 21.02
N GLY A 638 -50.16 -2.51 22.13
CA GLY A 638 -49.82 -1.39 23.00
C GLY A 638 -48.48 -1.60 23.72
N ALA A 639 -47.94 -0.52 24.29
CA ALA A 639 -46.64 -0.55 24.97
C ALA A 639 -46.56 -1.53 26.16
N ALA A 640 -47.70 -1.93 26.74
CA ALA A 640 -47.78 -2.93 27.80
C ALA A 640 -47.85 -4.39 27.27
N GLY A 641 -47.83 -4.59 25.95
CA GLY A 641 -47.91 -5.92 25.30
C GLY A 641 -49.33 -6.42 25.03
N ASN A 642 -50.36 -5.61 25.30
CA ASN A 642 -51.75 -5.94 25.00
C ASN A 642 -52.09 -5.67 23.53
N ILE A 643 -52.74 -6.61 22.86
CA ILE A 643 -53.25 -6.41 21.49
C ILE A 643 -54.43 -5.42 21.54
N LEU A 644 -54.37 -4.38 20.72
CA LEU A 644 -55.37 -3.32 20.55
C LEU A 644 -56.17 -3.45 19.25
N LEU A 645 -55.56 -4.04 18.21
CA LEU A 645 -56.18 -4.25 16.91
C LEU A 645 -55.76 -5.60 16.33
N ILE A 646 -56.69 -6.29 15.68
CA ILE A 646 -56.42 -7.40 14.75
C ILE A 646 -57.17 -7.12 13.47
N GLU A 647 -56.49 -7.10 12.33
CA GLU A 647 -57.06 -7.01 10.99
C GLU A 647 -56.58 -8.19 10.17
N ARG A 648 -57.48 -8.88 9.49
CA ARG A 648 -57.16 -9.95 8.54
C ARG A 648 -57.69 -9.58 7.18
N LEU A 649 -56.86 -9.76 6.15
CA LEU A 649 -57.17 -9.39 4.78
C LEU A 649 -57.12 -10.61 3.85
N HIS A 650 -58.08 -10.68 2.93
CA HIS A 650 -58.07 -11.60 1.80
C HIS A 650 -56.92 -11.31 0.83
N ALA A 651 -56.74 -12.19 -0.15
CA ALA A 651 -55.73 -12.03 -1.20
C ALA A 651 -55.91 -10.75 -2.04
N ASP A 652 -57.13 -10.22 -2.17
CA ASP A 652 -57.44 -8.99 -2.90
C ASP A 652 -57.32 -7.71 -2.05
N GLY A 653 -56.94 -7.84 -0.78
CA GLY A 653 -56.80 -6.73 0.16
C GLY A 653 -58.09 -6.33 0.87
N THR A 654 -59.23 -6.99 0.61
CA THR A 654 -60.47 -6.76 1.37
C THR A 654 -60.40 -7.41 2.76
N PHE A 655 -61.19 -6.90 3.72
CA PHE A 655 -61.24 -7.48 5.07
C PHE A 655 -61.89 -8.87 5.06
N ASP A 656 -61.31 -9.78 5.85
CA ASP A 656 -61.88 -11.05 6.34
C ASP A 656 -62.43 -10.85 7.77
N TYR A 657 -61.66 -10.14 8.58
CA TYR A 657 -61.91 -9.95 10.01
C TYR A 657 -61.28 -8.66 10.52
N LYS A 658 -61.96 -7.99 11.46
CA LYS A 658 -61.43 -6.85 12.21
C LYS A 658 -61.88 -6.92 13.67
N GLU A 659 -60.95 -6.82 14.61
CA GLU A 659 -61.23 -6.74 16.04
C GLU A 659 -60.50 -5.56 16.67
N VAL A 660 -61.23 -4.62 17.24
CA VAL A 660 -60.71 -3.51 18.05
C VAL A 660 -60.88 -3.88 19.52
N ARG A 661 -59.83 -3.70 20.33
CA ARG A 661 -59.83 -3.95 21.77
C ARG A 661 -59.55 -2.65 22.50
N HIS A 662 -60.47 -2.22 23.34
CA HIS A 662 -60.34 -1.01 24.12
C HIS A 662 -59.69 -1.29 25.49
N LEU A 663 -59.13 -0.25 26.11
CA LEU A 663 -58.43 -0.36 27.39
C LEU A 663 -59.34 -0.70 28.57
N ASP A 664 -60.65 -0.43 28.45
CA ASP A 664 -61.66 -0.76 29.46
C ASP A 664 -62.10 -2.24 29.42
N GLY A 665 -61.60 -3.03 28.46
CA GLY A 665 -61.93 -4.44 28.26
C GLY A 665 -63.05 -4.69 27.24
N SER A 666 -63.71 -3.64 26.74
CA SER A 666 -64.70 -3.75 25.66
C SER A 666 -64.04 -4.04 24.31
N LYS A 667 -64.82 -4.58 23.36
CA LYS A 667 -64.35 -4.94 22.02
C LYS A 667 -65.39 -4.66 20.94
N GLU A 668 -64.89 -4.37 19.75
CA GLU A 668 -65.68 -4.36 18.51
C GLU A 668 -65.13 -5.44 17.57
N ILE A 669 -65.99 -6.34 17.07
CA ILE A 669 -65.58 -7.46 16.21
C ILE A 669 -66.44 -7.45 14.94
N SER A 670 -65.82 -7.27 13.79
CA SER A 670 -66.45 -7.33 12.47
C SER A 670 -65.93 -8.52 11.68
N SER A 671 -66.84 -9.32 11.10
CA SER A 671 -66.49 -10.40 10.16
C SER A 671 -67.05 -10.09 8.79
N TYR A 672 -66.31 -10.42 7.75
CA TYR A 672 -66.59 -10.06 6.37
C TYR A 672 -66.71 -11.32 5.52
N ASP A 673 -67.40 -11.21 4.40
CA ASP A 673 -67.51 -12.31 3.45
C ASP A 673 -66.44 -12.27 2.37
N ALA A 674 -66.38 -13.30 1.53
CA ALA A 674 -65.36 -13.43 0.48
C ALA A 674 -65.32 -12.28 -0.54
N ALA A 675 -66.32 -11.38 -0.57
CA ALA A 675 -66.33 -10.18 -1.41
C ALA A 675 -65.93 -8.90 -0.64
N GLY A 676 -65.54 -9.03 0.63
CA GLY A 676 -65.15 -7.92 1.50
C GLY A 676 -66.33 -7.17 2.12
N LYS A 677 -67.56 -7.68 2.04
CA LYS A 677 -68.73 -7.04 2.63
C LYS A 677 -68.92 -7.50 4.07
N ILE A 678 -69.24 -6.56 4.97
CA ILE A 678 -69.51 -6.88 6.37
C ILE A 678 -70.69 -7.86 6.46
N SER A 679 -70.50 -8.93 7.23
CA SER A 679 -71.49 -9.98 7.44
C SER A 679 -72.03 -9.95 8.87
N THR A 680 -71.16 -9.68 9.85
CA THR A 680 -71.54 -9.49 11.25
C THR A 680 -70.69 -8.40 11.89
N HIS A 681 -71.30 -7.62 12.80
CA HIS A 681 -70.61 -6.70 13.71
C HIS A 681 -71.04 -7.02 15.15
N VAL A 682 -70.09 -7.10 16.08
CA VAL A 682 -70.34 -7.41 17.48
C VAL A 682 -69.73 -6.32 18.34
N THR A 683 -70.55 -5.68 19.17
CA THR A 683 -70.08 -4.80 20.25
C THR A 683 -70.14 -5.59 21.55
N LEU A 684 -68.99 -5.86 22.17
CA LEU A 684 -68.87 -6.59 23.42
C LEU A 684 -68.45 -5.61 24.53
N ALA A 685 -69.29 -5.45 25.55
CA ALA A 685 -68.96 -4.64 26.71
C ALA A 685 -67.95 -5.36 27.63
N SER A 686 -67.32 -4.60 28.52
CA SER A 686 -66.32 -5.11 29.46
C SER A 686 -66.89 -6.10 30.49
N ASP A 687 -68.20 -6.07 30.75
CA ASP A 687 -68.91 -7.02 31.61
C ASP A 687 -69.31 -8.33 30.90
N GLY A 688 -69.08 -8.44 29.59
CA GLY A 688 -69.37 -9.59 28.76
C GLY A 688 -70.73 -9.56 28.04
N SER A 689 -71.59 -8.58 28.32
CA SER A 689 -72.81 -8.32 27.54
C SER A 689 -72.46 -7.87 26.12
N ARG A 690 -73.34 -8.15 25.14
CA ARG A 690 -73.02 -7.87 23.72
C ARG A 690 -74.23 -7.59 22.86
N THR A 691 -74.01 -6.82 21.81
CA THR A 691 -74.91 -6.73 20.66
C THR A 691 -74.26 -7.41 19.45
N VAL A 692 -75.06 -8.10 18.65
CA VAL A 692 -74.63 -8.79 17.43
C VAL A 692 -75.50 -8.32 16.28
N GLU A 693 -74.95 -7.47 15.42
CA GLU A 693 -75.55 -7.10 14.16
C GLU A 693 -75.19 -8.13 13.08
N THR A 694 -76.18 -8.64 12.37
CA THR A 694 -76.05 -9.57 11.26
C THR A 694 -76.64 -8.93 10.02
N PHE A 695 -75.81 -8.74 8.99
CA PHE A 695 -76.22 -8.17 7.72
C PHE A 695 -76.81 -9.28 6.84
N LEU A 696 -78.13 -9.28 6.65
CA LEU A 696 -78.84 -10.39 6.01
C LEU A 696 -78.48 -10.51 4.53
N LYS A 697 -78.22 -11.75 4.09
CA LYS A 697 -77.83 -12.08 2.71
C LYS A 697 -78.99 -12.60 1.85
N ASP A 698 -80.21 -12.36 2.28
CA ASP A 698 -81.45 -12.77 1.59
C ASP A 698 -81.87 -11.80 0.46
N GLY A 699 -81.07 -10.77 0.19
CA GLY A 699 -81.33 -9.75 -0.83
C GLY A 699 -82.17 -8.57 -0.33
N THR A 700 -82.64 -8.58 0.91
CA THR A 700 -83.42 -7.48 1.49
C THR A 700 -82.55 -6.30 1.91
N GLY A 701 -81.28 -6.55 2.27
CA GLY A 701 -80.37 -5.55 2.85
C GLY A 701 -80.71 -5.15 4.28
N ASN A 702 -81.61 -5.89 4.94
CA ASN A 702 -81.98 -5.68 6.33
C ASN A 702 -80.82 -6.07 7.27
N VAL A 703 -80.83 -5.50 8.48
CA VAL A 703 -79.85 -5.80 9.53
C VAL A 703 -80.58 -6.35 10.74
N ARG A 704 -80.14 -7.51 11.24
CA ARG A 704 -80.65 -8.09 12.48
C ARG A 704 -79.71 -7.79 13.64
N THR A 705 -80.17 -7.12 14.68
CA THR A 705 -79.42 -6.81 15.89
C THR A 705 -79.94 -7.62 17.06
N ASP A 706 -79.13 -8.54 17.57
CA ASP A 706 -79.44 -9.33 18.76
C ASP A 706 -78.65 -8.81 19.98
N ALA A 707 -79.34 -8.42 21.04
CA ALA A 707 -78.74 -8.02 22.32
C ALA A 707 -78.74 -9.19 23.31
N TYR A 708 -77.61 -9.41 23.99
CA TYR A 708 -77.42 -10.48 24.97
C TYR A 708 -76.83 -9.94 26.30
N ASP A 709 -77.18 -10.60 27.41
CA ASP A 709 -76.52 -10.37 28.69
C ASP A 709 -75.12 -11.00 28.75
N SER A 710 -74.43 -10.83 29.88
CA SER A 710 -73.08 -11.38 30.11
C SER A 710 -73.03 -12.91 30.20
N ALA A 711 -74.17 -13.58 30.37
CA ALA A 711 -74.30 -15.05 30.31
C ALA A 711 -74.68 -15.55 28.90
N VAL A 712 -74.71 -14.66 27.90
CA VAL A 712 -75.08 -14.94 26.50
C VAL A 712 -76.55 -15.37 26.37
N LYS A 713 -77.43 -14.88 27.25
CA LYS A 713 -78.88 -15.04 27.09
C LYS A 713 -79.43 -13.91 26.23
N LEU A 714 -80.22 -14.26 25.21
CA LEU A 714 -80.87 -13.28 24.32
C LEU A 714 -81.86 -12.43 25.11
N LEU A 715 -81.72 -11.12 25.00
CA LEU A 715 -82.58 -10.10 25.62
C LEU A 715 -83.58 -9.56 24.60
N LEU A 716 -83.08 -9.17 23.43
CA LEU A 716 -83.84 -8.54 22.36
C LEU A 716 -83.26 -8.95 21.01
N ALA A 717 -84.11 -9.14 20.00
CA ALA A 717 -83.72 -9.32 18.61
C ALA A 717 -84.51 -8.33 17.75
N ASP A 718 -83.83 -7.49 16.99
CA ASP A 718 -84.42 -6.43 16.18
C ASP A 718 -84.01 -6.60 14.72
N ILE A 719 -84.95 -6.68 13.78
CA ILE A 719 -84.66 -6.62 12.36
C ILE A 719 -85.04 -5.22 11.87
N ARG A 720 -84.02 -4.41 11.56
CA ARG A 720 -84.20 -3.12 10.90
C ARG A 720 -84.30 -3.30 9.39
N HIS A 721 -85.39 -2.81 8.82
CA HIS A 721 -85.65 -2.81 7.39
C HIS A 721 -85.05 -1.56 6.70
N GLN A 722 -84.88 -1.62 5.38
CA GLN A 722 -84.33 -0.47 4.63
C GLN A 722 -85.22 0.77 4.62
N ASP A 723 -86.52 0.63 4.85
CA ASP A 723 -87.46 1.76 4.94
C ASP A 723 -87.47 2.44 6.32
N GLY A 724 -86.65 1.94 7.26
CA GLY A 724 -86.54 2.46 8.61
C GLY A 724 -87.52 1.82 9.61
N SER A 725 -88.37 0.89 9.19
CA SER A 725 -89.20 0.10 10.12
C SER A 725 -88.39 -0.98 10.83
N HIS A 726 -88.84 -1.35 12.03
CA HIS A 726 -88.22 -2.34 12.90
C HIS A 726 -89.16 -3.52 13.17
N ALA A 727 -88.60 -4.74 13.20
CA ALA A 727 -89.29 -5.94 13.65
C ALA A 727 -88.59 -6.51 14.89
N ILE A 728 -89.13 -6.18 16.07
CA ILE A 728 -88.49 -6.40 17.37
C ILE A 728 -89.13 -7.59 18.08
N THR A 729 -88.32 -8.50 18.59
CA THR A 729 -88.71 -9.60 19.49
C THR A 729 -88.06 -9.41 20.85
N VAL A 730 -88.89 -9.28 21.90
CA VAL A 730 -88.46 -9.17 23.29
C VAL A 730 -88.34 -10.57 23.89
N ALA A 731 -87.13 -11.01 24.21
CA ALA A 731 -86.85 -12.38 24.64
C ALA A 731 -86.65 -12.52 26.16
N ALA A 732 -86.46 -11.42 26.88
CA ALA A 732 -86.26 -11.40 28.33
C ALA A 732 -87.21 -10.44 29.05
N ASN A 733 -87.41 -10.66 30.35
CA ASN A 733 -88.20 -9.79 31.21
C ASN A 733 -87.53 -8.42 31.40
N GLU A 734 -88.32 -7.40 31.73
CA GLU A 734 -87.83 -6.10 32.19
C GLU A 734 -86.90 -5.37 31.19
N GLN A 735 -87.07 -5.64 29.89
CA GLN A 735 -86.32 -4.96 28.84
C GLN A 735 -87.00 -3.64 28.44
N THR A 736 -86.21 -2.59 28.29
CA THR A 736 -86.63 -1.32 27.69
C THR A 736 -86.01 -1.18 26.30
N PHE A 737 -86.80 -0.81 25.31
CA PHE A 737 -86.38 -0.72 23.91
C PHE A 737 -87.26 0.26 23.14
N HIS A 738 -86.76 0.75 22.02
CA HIS A 738 -87.44 1.71 21.15
C HIS A 738 -87.48 1.17 19.71
N GLY A 739 -88.56 1.47 18.99
CA GLY A 739 -88.74 1.12 17.57
C GLY A 739 -88.22 2.20 16.61
N GLY A 740 -88.10 3.44 17.10
CA GLY A 740 -87.85 4.60 16.25
C GLY A 740 -89.15 5.21 15.73
N THR A 741 -89.08 5.93 14.62
CA THR A 741 -90.22 6.68 14.05
C THR A 741 -90.96 5.92 12.92
N GLY A 742 -90.56 4.67 12.67
CA GLY A 742 -91.04 3.82 11.58
C GLY A 742 -92.41 3.21 11.88
N ASN A 743 -92.92 2.37 10.98
CA ASN A 743 -94.08 1.54 11.31
C ASN A 743 -93.58 0.17 11.77
N ASP A 744 -93.48 -0.02 13.08
CA ASP A 744 -92.72 -1.11 13.67
C ASP A 744 -93.62 -2.27 14.10
N THR A 745 -93.07 -3.48 14.08
CA THR A 745 -93.74 -4.67 14.61
C THR A 745 -92.97 -5.19 15.80
N ILE A 746 -93.62 -5.20 16.96
CA ILE A 746 -93.04 -5.64 18.22
C ILE A 746 -93.74 -6.92 18.68
N GLN A 747 -92.96 -7.95 18.98
CA GLN A 747 -93.42 -9.20 19.55
C GLN A 747 -92.82 -9.36 20.95
N PHE A 748 -93.66 -9.32 21.97
CA PHE A 748 -93.26 -9.73 23.30
C PHE A 748 -93.21 -11.26 23.33
N GLY A 749 -92.12 -11.86 23.80
CA GLY A 749 -92.06 -13.29 24.08
C GLY A 749 -92.95 -13.64 25.27
N ASN A 750 -92.67 -14.76 25.95
CA ASN A 750 -93.25 -15.00 27.28
C ASN A 750 -92.54 -14.15 28.35
N THR A 751 -92.54 -12.84 28.16
CA THR A 751 -91.83 -11.86 28.98
C THR A 751 -92.80 -11.12 29.90
N ILE A 752 -92.27 -10.58 30.99
CA ILE A 752 -93.02 -9.69 31.89
C ILE A 752 -92.30 -8.35 32.02
N LYS A 753 -93.09 -7.28 32.17
CA LYS A 753 -92.61 -5.91 32.41
C LYS A 753 -91.67 -5.34 31.35
N GLY A 754 -91.81 -5.73 30.09
CA GLY A 754 -91.13 -5.03 28.99
C GLY A 754 -91.65 -3.60 28.87
N VAL A 755 -90.80 -2.70 28.40
CA VAL A 755 -91.11 -1.28 28.18
C VAL A 755 -90.80 -0.92 26.74
N PHE A 756 -91.83 -0.66 25.94
CA PHE A 756 -91.70 -0.12 24.60
C PHE A 756 -91.74 1.40 24.66
N ASP A 757 -90.65 2.05 24.29
CA ASP A 757 -90.54 3.49 24.14
C ASP A 757 -91.03 3.89 22.74
N PHE A 758 -92.13 4.64 22.70
CA PHE A 758 -92.80 5.01 21.46
C PHE A 758 -92.34 6.38 20.98
N ASP A 759 -91.69 6.39 19.82
CA ASP A 759 -91.16 7.61 19.18
C ASP A 759 -91.98 8.05 17.96
N GLY A 760 -93.16 7.45 17.76
CA GLY A 760 -94.05 7.73 16.63
C GLY A 760 -93.99 6.65 15.56
N GLY A 761 -95.10 6.45 14.85
CA GLY A 761 -95.21 5.36 13.89
C GLY A 761 -96.64 4.88 13.80
N ASN A 762 -96.89 3.84 13.02
CA ASN A 762 -98.06 2.99 13.17
C ASN A 762 -97.59 1.61 13.60
N ASP A 763 -97.38 1.46 14.91
CA ASP A 763 -96.71 0.31 15.48
C ASP A 763 -97.69 -0.78 15.86
N THR A 764 -97.24 -2.02 15.77
CA THR A 764 -98.04 -3.21 16.07
C THR A 764 -97.36 -4.05 17.13
N LEU A 765 -97.97 -4.15 18.30
CA LEU A 765 -97.47 -4.91 19.44
C LEU A 765 -98.28 -6.21 19.59
N SER A 766 -97.60 -7.35 19.60
CA SER A 766 -98.20 -8.67 19.76
C SER A 766 -97.73 -9.33 21.05
N SER A 767 -98.61 -10.12 21.67
CA SER A 767 -98.38 -10.79 22.96
C SER A 767 -98.07 -9.84 24.12
N PHE A 768 -98.51 -8.59 24.04
CA PHE A 768 -98.35 -7.58 25.09
C PHE A 768 -99.06 -8.02 26.39
N ASN A 769 -98.32 -8.14 27.49
CA ASN A 769 -98.86 -8.60 28.75
C ASN A 769 -99.62 -7.49 29.47
N VAL A 770 -100.92 -7.64 29.66
CA VAL A 770 -101.76 -6.70 30.42
C VAL A 770 -102.03 -7.12 31.87
N THR A 771 -101.42 -8.22 32.34
CA THR A 771 -101.69 -8.79 33.68
C THR A 771 -101.10 -7.91 34.80
N PRO A 772 -101.93 -7.38 35.72
CA PRO A 772 -101.46 -6.52 36.81
C PRO A 772 -100.34 -7.12 37.66
N GLY A 773 -99.29 -6.35 37.94
CA GLY A 773 -98.07 -6.75 38.65
C GLY A 773 -96.94 -7.27 37.74
N THR A 774 -97.27 -7.73 36.54
CA THR A 774 -96.33 -8.25 35.54
C THR A 774 -96.46 -7.59 34.18
N GLN A 775 -97.35 -6.60 34.05
CA GLN A 775 -97.73 -6.04 32.77
C GLN A 775 -96.57 -5.33 32.08
N ASP A 776 -96.56 -5.40 30.74
CA ASP A 776 -95.70 -4.60 29.88
C ASP A 776 -96.23 -3.16 29.82
N ARG A 777 -95.35 -2.23 29.44
CA ARG A 777 -95.63 -0.80 29.43
C ARG A 777 -95.25 -0.16 28.11
N ILE A 778 -96.02 0.84 27.71
CA ILE A 778 -95.67 1.78 26.65
C ILE A 778 -95.20 3.05 27.35
N LEU A 779 -93.97 3.46 27.08
CA LEU A 779 -93.43 4.73 27.51
C LEU A 779 -93.78 5.80 26.47
N LEU A 780 -94.29 6.92 26.96
CA LEU A 780 -94.74 8.06 26.17
C LEU A 780 -94.17 9.33 26.81
N ASP A 781 -93.46 10.12 26.02
CA ASP A 781 -93.03 11.45 26.44
C ASP A 781 -94.17 12.48 26.36
N ALA A 782 -93.91 13.70 26.84
CA ALA A 782 -94.86 14.80 26.82
C ALA A 782 -95.32 15.24 25.41
N ASN A 783 -94.68 14.79 24.32
CA ASN A 783 -95.12 15.08 22.96
C ASN A 783 -96.27 14.17 22.53
N TRP A 784 -96.38 12.97 23.11
CA TRP A 784 -97.42 12.00 22.79
C TRP A 784 -98.60 12.04 23.75
N ALA A 785 -98.32 12.05 25.06
CA ALA A 785 -99.33 12.13 26.11
C ALA A 785 -98.69 12.41 27.47
N THR A 786 -99.36 13.19 28.34
CA THR A 786 -98.88 13.46 29.70
C THR A 786 -99.64 12.69 30.78
N ALA A 787 -100.83 12.18 30.44
CA ALA A 787 -101.65 11.36 31.30
C ALA A 787 -102.54 10.38 30.50
N MET A 788 -103.09 9.38 31.18
CA MET A 788 -103.99 8.38 30.59
C MET A 788 -105.24 9.01 29.93
N SER A 789 -105.68 10.19 30.39
CA SER A 789 -106.80 10.92 29.80
C SER A 789 -106.53 11.42 28.38
N ASP A 790 -105.26 11.55 28.02
CA ASP A 790 -104.82 12.11 26.74
C ASP A 790 -104.80 11.02 25.65
N LEU A 791 -104.99 9.75 26.03
CA LEU A 791 -104.93 8.61 25.12
C LEU A 791 -106.31 8.27 24.54
N HIS A 792 -106.36 8.12 23.22
CA HIS A 792 -107.56 7.66 22.51
C HIS A 792 -107.49 6.16 22.21
N LEU A 793 -108.03 5.36 23.13
CA LEU A 793 -108.09 3.90 22.99
C LEU A 793 -109.40 3.46 22.33
N GLN A 794 -109.30 2.73 21.22
CA GLN A 794 -110.44 2.17 20.49
C GLN A 794 -110.27 0.67 20.26
N GLN A 795 -111.34 -0.09 20.46
CA GLN A 795 -111.39 -1.49 20.03
C GLN A 795 -111.55 -1.56 18.49
N SER A 796 -110.64 -2.27 17.82
CA SER A 796 -110.69 -2.56 16.38
C SER A 796 -110.61 -4.08 16.16
N GLY A 797 -111.75 -4.72 15.86
CA GLY A 797 -111.82 -6.18 15.83
C GLY A 797 -111.47 -6.79 17.20
N ASN A 798 -110.48 -7.70 17.23
CA ASN A 798 -109.95 -8.30 18.47
C ASN A 798 -108.80 -7.49 19.10
N ASP A 799 -108.41 -6.37 18.49
CA ASP A 799 -107.21 -5.61 18.81
C ASP A 799 -107.57 -4.26 19.43
N THR A 800 -106.67 -3.67 20.21
CA THR A 800 -106.82 -2.31 20.76
C THR A 800 -105.91 -1.36 20.01
N VAL A 801 -106.46 -0.28 19.44
CA VAL A 801 -105.69 0.77 18.78
C VAL A 801 -105.65 2.00 19.67
N ILE A 802 -104.46 2.50 19.94
CA ILE A 802 -104.20 3.78 20.59
C ILE A 802 -103.83 4.75 19.47
N SER A 803 -104.65 5.76 19.23
CA SER A 803 -104.43 6.76 18.17
C SER A 803 -103.93 8.08 18.76
N PHE A 804 -103.04 8.75 18.03
CA PHE A 804 -102.54 10.07 18.36
C PHE A 804 -102.90 11.08 17.27
N ASP A 805 -103.07 12.35 17.64
CA ASP A 805 -103.63 13.40 16.76
C ASP A 805 -102.82 13.67 15.48
N ASN A 806 -101.53 13.30 15.49
CA ASN A 806 -100.61 13.52 14.38
C ASN A 806 -100.58 12.36 13.36
N GLY A 807 -101.52 11.42 13.43
CA GLY A 807 -101.64 10.30 12.48
C GLY A 807 -100.77 9.08 12.80
N HIS A 808 -100.24 9.03 14.02
CA HIS A 808 -99.50 7.90 14.57
C HIS A 808 -100.41 7.02 15.41
N SER A 809 -100.08 5.74 15.55
CA SER A 809 -100.87 4.80 16.33
C SER A 809 -100.03 3.64 16.90
N ILE A 810 -100.55 3.02 17.96
CA ILE A 810 -100.06 1.76 18.51
C ILE A 810 -101.22 0.76 18.52
N THR A 811 -101.05 -0.37 17.85
CA THR A 811 -102.03 -1.46 17.80
C THR A 811 -101.57 -2.61 18.69
N LEU A 812 -102.33 -2.91 19.74
CA LEU A 812 -102.15 -4.08 20.60
C LEU A 812 -102.98 -5.25 20.06
N LEU A 813 -102.32 -6.23 19.42
CA LEU A 813 -102.98 -7.38 18.81
C LEU A 813 -103.54 -8.35 19.85
N GLY A 814 -104.80 -8.76 19.67
CA GLY A 814 -105.50 -9.74 20.51
C GLY A 814 -105.84 -9.27 21.92
N ILE A 815 -105.66 -7.98 22.22
CA ILE A 815 -105.94 -7.38 23.53
C ILE A 815 -107.24 -6.59 23.48
N SER A 816 -108.14 -6.85 24.44
CA SER A 816 -109.36 -6.08 24.59
C SER A 816 -109.10 -4.76 25.32
N VAL A 817 -109.71 -3.67 24.85
CA VAL A 817 -109.49 -2.31 25.36
C VAL A 817 -109.79 -2.18 26.86
N GLY A 818 -110.73 -2.96 27.39
CA GLY A 818 -111.06 -2.98 28.82
C GLY A 818 -109.98 -3.60 29.72
N SER A 819 -109.01 -4.28 29.13
CA SER A 819 -107.89 -4.91 29.85
C SER A 819 -106.66 -4.01 29.93
N VAL A 820 -106.66 -2.90 29.17
CA VAL A 820 -105.56 -1.92 29.13
C VAL A 820 -105.84 -0.82 30.15
N GLY A 821 -104.93 -0.61 31.09
CA GLY A 821 -105.10 0.37 32.16
C GLY A 821 -103.90 1.29 32.33
N ALA A 822 -104.00 2.27 33.24
CA ALA A 822 -102.92 3.23 33.51
C ALA A 822 -101.58 2.55 33.88
N GLY A 823 -101.62 1.32 34.42
CA GLY A 823 -100.42 0.54 34.73
C GLY A 823 -99.65 0.01 33.51
N ASN A 824 -100.22 0.10 32.30
CA ASN A 824 -99.59 -0.24 31.02
C ASN A 824 -98.90 0.95 30.35
N PHE A 825 -98.89 2.13 30.99
CA PHE A 825 -98.25 3.32 30.43
C PHE A 825 -97.25 3.92 31.41
N LEU A 826 -96.20 4.51 30.87
CA LEU A 826 -95.25 5.37 31.58
C LEU A 826 -95.24 6.72 30.88
N PHE A 827 -95.75 7.76 31.55
CA PHE A 827 -95.68 9.12 31.06
C PHE A 827 -94.45 9.80 31.69
N VAL A 828 -93.51 10.28 30.87
CA VAL A 828 -92.22 10.84 31.33
C VAL A 828 -91.98 12.28 30.92
#